data_AF-A0A956IRK0-F1
#
_entry.id   AF-A0A956IRK0-F1
#
_cell.length_a   1.000
_cell.length_b   1.000
_cell.length_c   1.000
_cell.angle_alpha   90.00
_cell.angle_beta   90.00
_cell.angle_gamma   90.00
#
_symmetry.space_group_name_H-M   'P 1'
#
loop_
_entity.id
_entity.type
_entity.pdbx_description
1 polymer ?
#
loop_
_entity_poly.entity_id
_entity_poly.type
_entity_poly.pdbx_seq_one_letter_code
_entity_poly.pdbx_strand_id
1 'polypeptide(L)'
;MLAVRKLAGARMLVYCLPLIFLVAGCPQLTSDDFEVVDPAGNGGIGGSDSDASAGSGGVGGASGGSSGVGGTASDAGGDAAACTECDVVDCCDGQCVDRESSTRHCGTCGNGCPGTTCSGGSCTSTCAQGFLDCDQNIVNGCEVNAAMDPMHCGNCDIACPADNTCVGGVCMCPEGALDCDGEASNGCEVSQDSDPKNCGGCGRACGPNQACSGGSCVCADGFADCDGTMDNGCEADLSAPSTCGSCGNDCGVHATCSGTTCGCQTGYQDCDGTAGCELELSDALHCGNCSTQCTGGKVCDGTGCVTSCSSGTLCNGACVDTQTSTTHCGGCNQPVGSNQHCEGGVPTCDVGFADCNGQPGDGCEINTTSDASHCGNCTTACKPGAQCTTSSCGCAPSTPNDCGAECRECCGASDCSDGDPCTENSCTAQGKCDFSSGCSNGTMCCSGSGCFECCDNSQCGSGQTCSGGQCVSGCSAPQTLCGGSCVNTQNDPNNCGGCGISCGNGRSCSSGQCTPKWVTLAAAPGGFVGRTDPAYTVINGNQVFIWGGSSGQTSLNTGAIYDVSANTWSNVAVDSNTPSAREGAVAIWTGSKVLVWGGLNRASNAVSADGALYDPSLDSWSPVAAANIAGRKDAYAVWTGTRALIWGGVDAGGKEAVGAGRYEPGSDSWLGVTNSSAPKERLDWTWGWDGSGLLLAGGDSKQLFRYQPDSWQKLDDASRNRRGAFGGWTGAEFIFWGGRDKGNVLNSGERYSASNHWGDMATSGAPSVRWAPHRETGWSARVRNGELIFMGGRPSVAAGFETNGATYNAFTNAWTAVPSWPSGHAHSFGVGVFAGGEFVLWGGGSQAAGTSPVATGERYLP
;
A
#
# COMPACT_ATOMS: atom_id res chain seq x y z
N MET A 1 -56.52 36.49 -10.54
CA MET A 1 -57.10 37.62 -9.76
C MET A 1 -56.01 38.63 -9.46
N LEU A 2 -56.36 39.91 -9.28
CA LEU A 2 -55.41 41.01 -9.04
C LEU A 2 -54.78 40.96 -7.64
N ALA A 3 -53.50 41.31 -7.55
CA ALA A 3 -52.99 42.30 -6.59
C ALA A 3 -51.62 42.85 -7.08
N VAL A 4 -51.38 44.15 -6.95
CA VAL A 4 -50.17 44.85 -7.46
C VAL A 4 -49.60 45.78 -6.40
N ARG A 5 -48.27 45.75 -6.20
CA ARG A 5 -47.36 46.88 -5.85
C ARG A 5 -45.91 46.31 -5.85
N LYS A 6 -45.01 46.68 -6.78
CA LYS A 6 -44.16 47.91 -6.85
C LYS A 6 -43.30 48.09 -5.58
N LEU A 7 -41.96 48.28 -5.62
CA LEU A 7 -40.94 48.71 -6.60
C LEU A 7 -39.59 48.01 -6.27
N ALA A 8 -38.49 47.96 -7.05
CA ALA A 8 -38.13 48.33 -8.43
C ALA A 8 -36.74 47.70 -8.79
N GLY A 9 -36.16 48.01 -9.96
CA GLY A 9 -34.69 48.12 -10.10
C GLY A 9 -33.92 47.01 -10.84
N ALA A 10 -34.36 46.59 -12.04
CA ALA A 10 -33.52 45.76 -12.93
C ALA A 10 -33.41 46.38 -14.34
N ARG A 11 -32.21 46.29 -14.94
CA ARG A 11 -32.00 46.38 -16.39
C ARG A 11 -31.42 45.04 -16.86
N MET A 12 -31.77 44.66 -18.09
CA MET A 12 -31.78 43.29 -18.57
C MET A 12 -31.23 43.23 -20.00
N LEU A 13 -30.31 42.30 -20.26
CA LEU A 13 -30.01 41.72 -21.58
C LEU A 13 -29.77 40.21 -21.34
N VAL A 14 -30.33 39.19 -22.03
CA VAL A 14 -30.79 38.99 -23.43
C VAL A 14 -29.60 38.82 -24.39
N TYR A 15 -29.33 37.68 -25.05
CA TYR A 15 -30.02 36.36 -25.16
C TYR A 15 -29.07 35.28 -25.76
N CYS A 16 -29.58 34.05 -25.95
CA CYS A 16 -29.18 33.01 -26.95
C CYS A 16 -28.03 32.00 -26.71
N LEU A 17 -28.39 30.71 -26.91
CA LEU A 17 -27.53 29.55 -27.22
C LEU A 17 -27.04 29.59 -28.69
N PRO A 18 -26.14 28.64 -29.08
CA PRO A 18 -26.43 27.84 -30.27
C PRO A 18 -26.16 26.31 -30.13
N LEU A 19 -26.76 25.53 -31.04
CA LEU A 19 -26.49 24.11 -31.29
C LEU A 19 -25.83 23.92 -32.68
N ILE A 20 -24.85 23.00 -32.76
CA ILE A 20 -24.49 22.04 -33.85
C ILE A 20 -24.68 22.47 -35.34
N PHE A 21 -23.58 22.55 -36.12
CA PHE A 21 -23.26 21.65 -37.27
C PHE A 21 -22.03 22.05 -38.15
N LEU A 22 -21.20 21.03 -38.49
CA LEU A 22 -20.35 20.80 -39.68
C LEU A 22 -19.37 21.87 -40.27
N VAL A 23 -18.09 21.44 -40.34
CA VAL A 23 -17.17 21.42 -41.51
C VAL A 23 -16.38 22.67 -41.97
N ALA A 24 -15.11 22.38 -42.32
CA ALA A 24 -14.14 23.10 -43.15
C ALA A 24 -13.37 24.28 -42.52
N GLY A 25 -12.05 24.09 -42.43
CA GLY A 25 -11.10 25.01 -41.82
C GLY A 25 -10.82 26.32 -42.57
N CYS A 26 -10.04 27.17 -41.91
CA CYS A 26 -9.15 28.17 -42.52
C CYS A 26 -7.94 28.41 -41.58
N PRO A 27 -6.83 28.98 -42.07
CA PRO A 27 -5.57 29.08 -41.32
C PRO A 27 -5.42 30.39 -40.52
N GLN A 28 -4.39 30.39 -39.66
CA GLN A 28 -3.47 31.51 -39.34
C GLN A 28 -3.99 32.96 -39.46
N LEU A 29 -3.93 33.73 -38.37
CA LEU A 29 -3.18 35.00 -38.27
C LEU A 29 -3.36 35.68 -36.88
N THR A 30 -2.23 35.83 -36.19
CA THR A 30 -1.74 37.02 -35.44
C THR A 30 -2.66 37.86 -34.55
N SER A 31 -2.18 38.08 -33.31
CA SER A 31 -2.69 39.02 -32.31
C SER A 31 -2.11 40.42 -32.45
N ASP A 32 -2.94 41.45 -32.31
CA ASP A 32 -2.54 42.81 -31.91
C ASP A 32 -3.54 43.34 -30.87
N ASP A 33 -3.05 44.26 -30.04
CA ASP A 33 -3.74 45.19 -29.12
C ASP A 33 -4.66 44.64 -28.00
N PHE A 34 -4.16 44.76 -26.76
CA PHE A 34 -4.97 45.24 -25.64
C PHE A 34 -4.15 46.11 -24.68
N GLU A 35 -4.47 47.40 -24.61
CA GLU A 35 -3.96 48.33 -23.59
C GLU A 35 -4.50 47.98 -22.20
N VAL A 36 -3.69 48.23 -21.16
CA VAL A 36 -4.14 48.29 -19.76
C VAL A 36 -3.99 49.72 -19.26
N VAL A 37 -5.07 50.27 -18.71
CA VAL A 37 -5.13 51.64 -18.17
C VAL A 37 -4.80 51.63 -16.68
N ASP A 38 -3.76 52.38 -16.33
CA ASP A 38 -3.24 52.57 -14.97
C ASP A 38 -3.97 53.71 -14.21
N PRO A 39 -4.11 53.65 -12.88
CA PRO A 39 -4.39 54.81 -12.04
C PRO A 39 -3.11 55.35 -11.37
N ALA A 40 -2.65 56.53 -11.81
CA ALA A 40 -1.58 57.32 -11.16
C ALA A 40 -1.92 57.69 -9.69
N GLY A 41 -1.00 58.09 -8.81
CA GLY A 41 0.45 58.35 -8.83
C GLY A 41 0.92 58.50 -7.35
N ASN A 42 2.11 58.94 -6.93
CA ASN A 42 3.13 59.86 -7.46
C ASN A 42 4.28 59.86 -6.40
N GLY A 43 5.60 59.93 -6.66
CA GLY A 43 6.38 59.93 -7.90
C GLY A 43 7.87 60.27 -7.63
N GLY A 44 8.76 60.09 -8.62
CA GLY A 44 10.16 60.58 -8.64
C GLY A 44 11.21 59.74 -7.89
N ILE A 45 12.50 59.67 -8.30
CA ILE A 45 13.23 60.36 -9.40
C ILE A 45 14.45 59.51 -9.84
N GLY A 46 14.69 59.31 -11.15
CA GLY A 46 15.95 58.78 -11.76
C GLY A 46 16.17 57.27 -11.55
N GLY A 47 16.41 56.42 -12.55
CA GLY A 47 17.23 56.59 -13.77
C GLY A 47 18.61 55.97 -13.51
N SER A 48 19.13 54.99 -14.24
CA SER A 48 18.81 54.50 -15.60
C SER A 48 19.24 53.03 -15.79
N ASP A 49 18.64 52.35 -16.77
CA ASP A 49 19.19 51.40 -17.76
C ASP A 49 20.49 50.59 -17.48
N SER A 50 20.65 49.36 -17.97
CA SER A 50 19.72 48.35 -18.53
C SER A 50 20.52 47.06 -18.77
N ASP A 51 19.86 45.91 -18.73
CA ASP A 51 20.50 44.62 -18.97
C ASP A 51 20.85 44.35 -20.45
N ALA A 52 21.93 43.59 -20.61
CA ALA A 52 22.17 42.54 -21.62
C ALA A 52 22.06 42.84 -23.13
N SER A 53 22.98 42.24 -23.88
CA SER A 53 22.71 41.75 -25.25
C SER A 53 23.49 40.47 -25.52
N ALA A 54 22.80 39.46 -26.04
CA ALA A 54 23.34 38.12 -26.24
C ALA A 54 24.39 38.02 -27.38
N GLY A 55 25.43 37.22 -27.12
CA GLY A 55 25.74 35.98 -27.83
C GLY A 55 25.69 35.87 -29.36
N SER A 56 26.70 35.19 -29.92
CA SER A 56 26.55 34.13 -30.93
C SER A 56 27.91 33.50 -31.30
N GLY A 57 27.93 32.26 -31.81
CA GLY A 57 28.81 32.00 -32.96
C GLY A 57 29.93 30.94 -32.94
N GLY A 58 29.92 29.92 -32.08
CA GLY A 58 30.37 28.55 -32.40
C GLY A 58 31.78 28.21 -32.98
N VAL A 59 31.90 26.92 -33.34
CA VAL A 59 32.96 26.23 -34.12
C VAL A 59 34.31 25.91 -33.44
N GLY A 60 34.42 24.68 -32.93
CA GLY A 60 35.37 23.68 -33.49
C GLY A 60 36.80 23.53 -32.95
N GLY A 61 37.01 22.46 -32.16
CA GLY A 61 38.05 21.46 -32.47
C GLY A 61 39.42 21.49 -31.78
N ALA A 62 39.98 20.28 -31.61
CA ALA A 62 41.39 19.92 -31.42
C ALA A 62 42.07 20.11 -30.04
N SER A 63 41.92 19.09 -29.19
CA SER A 63 43.00 18.23 -28.64
C SER A 63 44.44 18.77 -28.39
N GLY A 64 44.92 18.54 -27.16
CA GLY A 64 46.35 18.55 -26.76
C GLY A 64 46.65 19.69 -25.75
N GLY A 65 47.38 19.50 -24.65
CA GLY A 65 48.12 18.33 -24.15
C GLY A 65 49.51 18.74 -23.65
N SER A 66 49.90 18.27 -22.45
CA SER A 66 51.22 18.43 -21.80
C SER A 66 51.52 19.72 -21.02
N SER A 67 51.55 19.54 -19.69
CA SER A 67 52.66 19.84 -18.76
C SER A 67 53.61 21.04 -19.02
N GLY A 68 53.62 21.97 -18.06
CA GLY A 68 54.63 21.95 -16.98
C GLY A 68 56.02 22.60 -17.20
N VAL A 69 56.26 23.64 -16.39
CA VAL A 69 57.57 24.12 -15.87
C VAL A 69 58.50 24.85 -16.84
N GLY A 70 58.95 26.04 -16.42
CA GLY A 70 60.15 26.69 -16.96
C GLY A 70 59.97 28.19 -17.20
N GLY A 71 60.36 29.02 -16.23
CA GLY A 71 60.33 30.47 -16.41
C GLY A 71 61.46 30.97 -17.31
N THR A 72 61.13 31.87 -18.23
CA THR A 72 62.04 32.90 -18.75
C THR A 72 61.27 34.20 -18.86
N ALA A 73 61.65 35.20 -18.07
CA ALA A 73 61.13 36.55 -18.20
C ALA A 73 61.97 37.32 -19.23
N SER A 74 61.31 37.86 -20.27
CA SER A 74 61.84 38.97 -21.07
C SER A 74 60.75 39.59 -21.95
N ASP A 75 60.61 40.90 -21.82
CA ASP A 75 60.23 41.85 -22.87
C ASP A 75 58.80 41.84 -23.44
N ALA A 76 57.88 42.45 -22.67
CA ALA A 76 56.90 43.37 -23.23
C ALA A 76 57.35 44.81 -22.90
N GLY A 77 57.62 45.63 -23.91
CA GLY A 77 58.29 46.91 -23.74
C GLY A 77 57.42 48.00 -23.09
N GLY A 78 57.98 48.66 -22.07
CA GLY A 78 57.63 50.01 -21.63
C GLY A 78 58.86 50.89 -21.74
N ASP A 79 58.69 52.17 -22.11
CA ASP A 79 59.80 53.07 -22.43
C ASP A 79 60.84 53.18 -21.30
N ALA A 80 62.11 52.97 -21.67
CA ALA A 80 63.26 53.20 -20.79
C ALA A 80 63.53 54.70 -20.61
N ALA A 81 62.67 55.38 -19.85
CA ALA A 81 62.93 56.71 -19.30
C ALA A 81 63.97 56.60 -18.18
N ALA A 82 65.24 56.40 -18.54
CA ALA A 82 66.36 56.54 -17.61
C ALA A 82 66.29 57.90 -16.93
N CYS A 83 66.43 57.96 -15.60
CA CYS A 83 66.18 59.21 -14.86
C CYS A 83 67.16 60.30 -15.29
N THR A 84 66.70 61.28 -16.06
CA THR A 84 67.55 62.36 -16.60
C THR A 84 67.80 63.49 -15.62
N GLU A 85 66.93 63.65 -14.61
CA GLU A 85 67.10 64.59 -13.48
C GLU A 85 66.25 64.08 -12.31
N CYS A 86 66.88 63.67 -11.21
CA CYS A 86 66.23 63.40 -9.93
C CYS A 86 66.69 64.52 -8.97
N ASP A 87 65.86 65.54 -8.76
CA ASP A 87 66.24 66.68 -7.92
C ASP A 87 66.23 66.25 -6.43
N VAL A 88 67.41 66.30 -5.78
CA VAL A 88 67.66 65.82 -4.40
C VAL A 88 67.48 64.30 -4.15
N VAL A 89 67.38 63.48 -5.21
CA VAL A 89 67.20 62.01 -5.12
C VAL A 89 68.10 61.29 -6.13
N ASP A 90 68.37 59.99 -5.94
CA ASP A 90 69.25 59.23 -6.83
C ASP A 90 68.48 58.23 -7.69
N CYS A 91 68.96 57.98 -8.91
CA CYS A 91 68.37 56.99 -9.81
C CYS A 91 68.92 55.59 -9.52
N CYS A 92 68.11 54.73 -8.91
CA CYS A 92 68.43 53.32 -8.68
C CYS A 92 67.40 52.45 -9.40
N ASP A 93 67.84 51.42 -10.13
CA ASP A 93 67.00 50.46 -10.85
C ASP A 93 65.90 51.09 -11.74
N GLY A 94 66.18 52.28 -12.29
CA GLY A 94 65.27 53.04 -13.17
C GLY A 94 64.24 53.92 -12.45
N GLN A 95 64.33 54.08 -11.13
CA GLN A 95 63.44 54.93 -10.33
C GLN A 95 64.23 55.96 -9.51
N CYS A 96 63.71 57.18 -9.36
CA CYS A 96 64.25 58.15 -8.39
C CYS A 96 63.90 57.67 -6.98
N VAL A 97 64.90 57.46 -6.13
CA VAL A 97 64.74 56.94 -4.76
C VAL A 97 65.52 57.77 -3.76
N ASP A 98 64.90 58.04 -2.62
CA ASP A 98 65.54 58.71 -1.50
C ASP A 98 66.45 57.73 -0.74
N ARG A 99 67.76 57.90 -0.91
CA ARG A 99 68.76 57.07 -0.24
C ARG A 99 68.85 57.35 1.25
N GLU A 100 68.27 58.44 1.78
CA GLU A 100 68.22 58.69 3.22
C GLU A 100 67.15 57.87 3.95
N SER A 101 66.10 57.42 3.24
CA SER A 101 64.95 56.72 3.82
C SER A 101 64.57 55.39 3.16
N SER A 102 65.08 55.10 1.95
CA SER A 102 64.76 53.87 1.21
C SER A 102 65.43 52.63 1.82
N THR A 103 64.63 51.70 2.30
CA THR A 103 65.09 50.39 2.82
C THR A 103 65.65 49.47 1.74
N ARG A 104 65.51 49.79 0.44
CA ARG A 104 66.10 49.00 -0.68
C ARG A 104 67.40 49.60 -1.23
N HIS A 105 67.65 50.89 -0.96
CA HIS A 105 68.76 51.64 -1.56
C HIS A 105 69.37 52.63 -0.54
N CYS A 106 69.58 52.18 0.69
CA CYS A 106 70.00 53.00 1.81
C CYS A 106 71.47 53.43 1.65
N GLY A 107 71.72 54.74 1.57
CA GLY A 107 73.04 55.33 1.33
C GLY A 107 73.59 55.15 -0.10
N THR A 108 73.43 53.97 -0.71
CA THR A 108 73.81 53.70 -2.12
C THR A 108 72.77 52.83 -2.83
N CYS A 109 72.69 52.94 -4.17
CA CYS A 109 71.89 52.01 -4.98
C CYS A 109 72.28 50.55 -4.71
N GLY A 110 71.30 49.66 -4.74
CA GLY A 110 71.45 48.23 -4.42
C GLY A 110 71.75 47.89 -2.95
N ASN A 111 72.00 48.86 -2.07
CA ASN A 111 72.27 48.60 -0.66
C ASN A 111 70.96 48.55 0.15
N GLY A 112 70.33 47.37 0.19
CA GLY A 112 69.14 47.14 1.00
C GLY A 112 69.44 46.93 2.48
N CYS A 113 68.54 47.36 3.36
CA CYS A 113 68.55 47.06 4.78
C CYS A 113 67.76 45.77 5.05
N PRO A 114 68.39 44.65 5.46
CA PRO A 114 67.69 43.39 5.67
C PRO A 114 66.75 43.50 6.88
N GLY A 115 65.45 43.62 6.64
CA GLY A 115 64.40 43.73 7.66
C GLY A 115 64.49 44.93 8.62
N THR A 116 65.45 45.83 8.42
CA THR A 116 65.69 47.03 9.24
C THR A 116 65.30 48.30 8.50
N THR A 117 65.11 49.40 9.23
CA THR A 117 64.75 50.70 8.62
C THR A 117 65.98 51.48 8.13
N CYS A 118 65.84 52.29 7.09
CA CYS A 118 66.88 53.22 6.65
C CYS A 118 66.64 54.61 7.26
N SER A 119 67.69 55.25 7.78
CA SER A 119 67.62 56.62 8.29
C SER A 119 68.95 57.34 8.09
N GLY A 120 68.93 58.53 7.46
CA GLY A 120 70.13 59.32 7.19
C GLY A 120 71.15 58.60 6.30
N GLY A 121 70.68 57.69 5.44
CA GLY A 121 71.53 56.92 4.52
C GLY A 121 72.29 55.76 5.16
N SER A 122 71.89 55.34 6.37
CA SER A 122 72.41 54.14 7.04
C SER A 122 71.25 53.27 7.53
N CYS A 123 71.43 51.94 7.46
CA CYS A 123 70.51 51.00 8.07
C CYS A 123 70.59 51.13 9.60
N THR A 124 69.44 51.25 10.26
CA THR A 124 69.35 51.41 11.70
C THR A 124 69.35 50.05 12.41
N SER A 125 69.71 50.04 13.69
CA SER A 125 69.56 48.86 14.56
C SER A 125 68.11 48.70 15.07
N THR A 126 67.12 48.89 14.19
CA THR A 126 65.69 48.79 14.54
C THR A 126 64.94 48.16 13.38
N CYS A 127 64.28 47.04 13.67
CA CYS A 127 63.49 46.31 12.69
C CYS A 127 62.38 47.18 12.09
N ALA A 128 62.12 46.98 10.80
CA ALA A 128 60.93 47.47 10.15
C ALA A 128 59.69 46.79 10.73
N GLN A 129 58.52 47.43 10.59
CA GLN A 129 57.26 46.89 11.09
C GLN A 129 56.99 45.49 10.49
N GLY A 130 56.75 44.51 11.35
CA GLY A 130 56.52 43.11 10.95
C GLY A 130 57.78 42.24 10.86
N PHE A 131 58.98 42.82 10.99
CA PHE A 131 60.24 42.07 11.02
C PHE A 131 60.77 41.87 12.44
N LEU A 132 61.38 40.73 12.70
CA LEU A 132 61.99 40.36 13.98
C LEU A 132 63.44 39.90 13.81
N ASP A 133 64.27 40.25 14.79
CA ASP A 133 65.62 39.74 15.02
C ASP A 133 65.49 38.54 15.98
N CYS A 134 65.53 37.32 15.41
CA CYS A 134 65.27 36.08 16.17
C CYS A 134 66.55 35.37 16.65
N ASP A 135 67.72 35.68 16.09
CA ASP A 135 69.01 35.21 16.62
C ASP A 135 69.65 36.20 17.63
N GLN A 136 69.02 37.36 17.83
CA GLN A 136 69.46 38.50 18.66
C GLN A 136 70.74 39.15 18.15
N ASN A 137 71.00 39.07 16.84
CA ASN A 137 72.16 39.62 16.17
C ASN A 137 71.79 40.63 15.08
N ILE A 138 71.25 41.76 15.52
CA ILE A 138 70.96 43.00 14.75
C ILE A 138 72.05 43.49 13.77
N VAL A 139 73.25 42.89 13.75
CA VAL A 139 74.31 43.13 12.77
C VAL A 139 74.03 42.43 11.43
N ASN A 140 73.32 41.29 11.40
CA ASN A 140 72.84 40.67 10.15
C ASN A 140 71.49 41.24 9.67
N GLY A 141 70.70 41.82 10.56
CA GLY A 141 69.46 42.53 10.23
C GLY A 141 68.32 42.11 11.13
N CYS A 142 67.12 42.02 10.54
CA CYS A 142 65.98 41.33 11.12
C CYS A 142 65.49 40.33 10.07
N GLU A 143 65.83 39.06 10.26
CA GLU A 143 65.82 38.02 9.22
C GLU A 143 64.41 37.53 8.90
N VAL A 144 63.51 37.66 9.87
CA VAL A 144 62.21 37.00 9.90
C VAL A 144 61.11 38.02 9.69
N ASN A 145 60.33 37.89 8.62
CA ASN A 145 59.10 38.64 8.43
C ASN A 145 57.96 37.93 9.15
N ALA A 146 57.84 38.17 10.46
CA ALA A 146 56.83 37.57 11.32
C ALA A 146 55.38 37.93 10.93
N ALA A 147 55.15 38.86 10.00
CA ALA A 147 53.83 39.12 9.45
C ALA A 147 53.38 38.10 8.38
N MET A 148 54.31 37.29 7.83
CA MET A 148 54.06 36.39 6.69
C MET A 148 54.79 35.03 6.77
N ASP A 149 55.78 34.87 7.64
CA ASP A 149 56.55 33.63 7.79
C ASP A 149 55.75 32.57 8.58
N PRO A 150 55.36 31.42 7.99
CA PRO A 150 54.62 30.37 8.69
C PRO A 150 55.40 29.69 9.82
N MET A 151 56.73 29.83 9.88
CA MET A 151 57.55 29.26 10.96
C MET A 151 57.74 30.22 12.15
N HIS A 152 57.36 31.49 12.00
CA HIS A 152 57.62 32.56 12.97
C HIS A 152 56.47 33.61 13.00
N CYS A 153 55.24 33.15 12.94
CA CYS A 153 54.07 34.00 12.76
C CYS A 153 53.72 34.79 14.02
N GLY A 154 53.79 36.12 13.94
CA GLY A 154 53.52 37.04 15.05
C GLY A 154 54.65 37.15 16.09
N ASN A 155 55.49 36.12 16.25
CA ASN A 155 56.69 36.15 17.08
C ASN A 155 57.72 35.11 16.63
N CYS A 156 58.97 35.25 17.08
CA CYS A 156 59.99 34.22 16.93
C CYS A 156 59.51 32.88 17.55
N ASP A 157 59.87 31.77 16.91
CA ASP A 157 59.52 30.38 17.25
C ASP A 157 58.01 30.03 17.27
N ILE A 158 57.11 30.91 16.79
CA ILE A 158 55.69 30.57 16.60
C ILE A 158 55.48 30.01 15.19
N ALA A 159 55.60 28.68 15.06
CA ALA A 159 55.19 27.99 13.84
C ALA A 159 53.67 27.80 13.80
N CYS A 160 53.06 28.10 12.65
CA CYS A 160 51.67 27.75 12.38
C CYS A 160 51.52 26.22 12.21
N PRO A 161 50.32 25.66 12.46
CA PRO A 161 49.95 24.32 12.02
C PRO A 161 50.22 24.10 10.52
N ALA A 162 50.45 22.85 10.11
CA ALA A 162 50.94 22.50 8.77
C ALA A 162 49.97 22.83 7.62
N ASP A 163 48.71 23.09 7.97
CA ASP A 163 47.55 23.42 7.15
C ASP A 163 47.17 24.92 7.23
N ASN A 164 47.83 25.71 8.10
CA ASN A 164 47.55 27.13 8.30
C ASN A 164 48.58 28.01 7.57
N THR A 165 48.20 29.24 7.28
CA THR A 165 49.04 30.27 6.63
C THR A 165 49.24 31.46 7.57
N CYS A 166 50.39 32.14 7.49
CA CYS A 166 50.62 33.35 8.29
C CYS A 166 50.17 34.61 7.54
N VAL A 167 49.18 35.32 8.07
CA VAL A 167 48.66 36.55 7.48
C VAL A 167 48.60 37.65 8.54
N GLY A 168 49.40 38.70 8.35
CA GLY A 168 49.45 39.83 9.29
C GLY A 168 50.02 39.49 10.67
N GLY A 169 50.72 38.36 10.81
CA GLY A 169 51.25 37.86 12.09
C GLY A 169 50.26 37.02 12.89
N VAL A 170 49.21 36.51 12.25
CA VAL A 170 48.27 35.54 12.82
C VAL A 170 48.21 34.31 11.91
N CYS A 171 48.21 33.11 12.51
CA CYS A 171 47.97 31.87 11.76
C CYS A 171 46.48 31.77 11.42
N MET A 172 46.17 31.61 10.14
CA MET A 172 44.81 31.59 9.60
C MET A 172 44.67 30.50 8.54
N CYS A 173 43.47 29.93 8.41
CA CYS A 173 43.20 28.96 7.35
C CYS A 173 43.38 29.56 5.94
N PRO A 174 43.91 28.80 4.98
CA PRO A 174 43.94 29.19 3.58
C PRO A 174 42.51 29.30 3.00
N GLU A 175 42.39 29.99 1.87
CA GLU A 175 41.13 30.09 1.11
C GLU A 175 40.54 28.69 0.84
N GLY A 176 39.24 28.52 1.11
CA GLY A 176 38.55 27.23 1.03
C GLY A 176 38.52 26.40 2.33
N ALA A 177 39.41 26.65 3.29
CA ALA A 177 39.45 25.94 4.58
C ALA A 177 38.87 26.79 5.74
N LEU A 178 38.39 26.13 6.80
CA LEU A 178 37.79 26.77 7.97
C LEU A 178 38.34 26.22 9.29
N ASP A 179 38.45 27.14 10.25
CA ASP A 179 38.62 26.92 11.69
C ASP A 179 37.26 27.24 12.34
N CYS A 180 36.59 26.22 12.88
CA CYS A 180 35.21 26.29 13.35
C CYS A 180 35.06 26.16 14.87
N ASP A 181 36.06 25.67 15.59
CA ASP A 181 36.17 25.80 17.05
C ASP A 181 36.85 27.11 17.50
N GLY A 182 37.62 27.75 16.60
CA GLY A 182 38.33 29.00 16.83
C GLY A 182 39.71 28.83 17.47
N GLU A 183 40.21 27.59 17.57
CA GLU A 183 41.52 27.26 18.13
C GLU A 183 42.58 27.07 17.04
N ALA A 184 42.97 28.16 16.37
CA ALA A 184 44.01 28.24 15.33
C ALA A 184 45.39 27.56 15.63
N SER A 185 45.58 27.00 16.82
CA SER A 185 46.67 26.10 17.21
C SER A 185 46.48 24.63 16.82
N ASN A 186 45.26 24.18 16.47
CA ASN A 186 44.95 22.77 16.19
C ASN A 186 44.87 22.44 14.68
N GLY A 187 44.69 23.44 13.81
CA GLY A 187 44.74 23.31 12.34
C GLY A 187 43.53 23.96 11.67
N CYS A 188 43.16 23.45 10.49
CA CYS A 188 41.91 23.73 9.81
C CYS A 188 41.07 22.45 9.74
N GLU A 189 39.83 22.51 10.22
CA GLU A 189 39.04 21.32 10.51
C GLU A 189 38.29 20.80 9.29
N VAL A 190 37.80 21.71 8.43
CA VAL A 190 36.83 21.41 7.37
C VAL A 190 37.02 22.28 6.12
N SER A 191 36.56 21.76 4.98
CA SER A 191 36.56 22.46 3.69
C SER A 191 35.20 23.10 3.44
N GLN A 192 35.16 24.43 3.30
CA GLN A 192 33.91 25.13 2.99
C GLN A 192 33.42 24.87 1.57
N ASP A 193 34.30 24.42 0.68
CA ASP A 193 33.99 24.18 -0.73
C ASP A 193 33.36 22.82 -1.01
N SER A 194 33.50 21.87 -0.07
CA SER A 194 33.15 20.46 -0.29
C SER A 194 32.58 19.72 0.92
N ASP A 195 32.61 20.26 2.14
CA ASP A 195 31.95 19.63 3.30
C ASP A 195 30.46 19.99 3.34
N PRO A 196 29.53 19.01 3.18
CA PRO A 196 28.10 19.27 3.27
C PRO A 196 27.63 19.75 4.66
N LYS A 197 28.46 19.71 5.70
CA LYS A 197 28.13 20.22 7.04
C LYS A 197 28.59 21.66 7.28
N ASN A 198 29.46 22.20 6.44
CA ASN A 198 30.14 23.49 6.64
C ASN A 198 30.23 24.30 5.33
N CYS A 199 29.22 24.17 4.46
CA CYS A 199 29.29 24.65 3.09
C CYS A 199 29.23 26.18 3.01
N GLY A 200 30.34 26.79 2.59
CA GLY A 200 30.52 28.24 2.61
C GLY A 200 30.48 28.86 4.02
N GLY A 201 30.76 28.09 5.07
CA GLY A 201 30.85 28.59 6.44
C GLY A 201 30.62 27.54 7.53
N CYS A 202 31.22 27.75 8.70
CA CYS A 202 31.10 26.84 9.85
C CYS A 202 29.64 26.64 10.30
N GLY A 203 29.24 25.39 10.47
CA GLY A 203 27.87 24.99 10.85
C GLY A 203 26.81 25.23 9.77
N ARG A 204 27.19 25.68 8.56
CA ARG A 204 26.29 25.86 7.43
C ARG A 204 26.07 24.54 6.70
N ALA A 205 25.34 23.64 7.34
CA ALA A 205 24.98 22.36 6.77
C ALA A 205 23.98 22.53 5.62
N CYS A 206 24.18 21.77 4.53
CA CYS A 206 23.25 21.68 3.43
C CYS A 206 21.99 20.90 3.82
N GLY A 207 20.89 21.17 3.12
CA GLY A 207 19.61 20.49 3.31
C GLY A 207 19.62 19.03 2.82
N PRO A 208 18.48 18.33 3.00
CA PRO A 208 18.27 16.97 2.47
C PRO A 208 18.62 16.87 0.98
N ASN A 209 19.29 15.78 0.59
CA ASN A 209 19.70 15.47 -0.79
C ASN A 209 20.57 16.54 -1.51
N GLN A 210 21.21 17.42 -0.74
CA GLN A 210 22.16 18.39 -1.27
C GLN A 210 23.62 17.97 -1.02
N ALA A 211 24.50 18.42 -1.91
CA ALA A 211 25.95 18.33 -1.79
C ALA A 211 26.56 19.75 -1.73
N CYS A 212 27.73 19.89 -1.13
CA CYS A 212 28.48 21.15 -1.18
C CYS A 212 29.34 21.19 -2.45
N SER A 213 29.24 22.28 -3.21
CA SER A 213 30.06 22.51 -4.41
C SER A 213 30.44 23.99 -4.51
N GLY A 214 31.69 24.32 -4.17
CA GLY A 214 32.24 25.69 -4.28
C GLY A 214 31.57 26.67 -3.33
N GLY A 215 31.38 26.26 -2.07
CA GLY A 215 30.80 27.10 -1.01
C GLY A 215 29.29 27.27 -1.07
N SER A 216 28.62 26.58 -2.01
CA SER A 216 27.17 26.59 -2.17
C SER A 216 26.59 25.18 -2.12
N CYS A 217 25.46 25.04 -1.43
CA CYS A 217 24.68 23.81 -1.45
C CYS A 217 23.97 23.69 -2.80
N VAL A 218 24.15 22.56 -3.47
CA VAL A 218 23.58 22.20 -4.78
C VAL A 218 22.90 20.84 -4.67
N CYS A 219 21.95 20.51 -5.55
CA CYS A 219 21.37 19.16 -5.52
C CYS A 219 22.43 18.10 -5.82
N ALA A 220 22.37 16.98 -5.10
CA ALA A 220 23.17 15.81 -5.41
C ALA A 220 22.73 15.19 -6.75
N ASP A 221 23.62 14.44 -7.40
CA ASP A 221 23.32 13.76 -8.67
C ASP A 221 22.06 12.88 -8.53
N GLY A 222 21.10 13.09 -9.42
CA GLY A 222 19.81 12.39 -9.40
C GLY A 222 18.71 13.06 -8.58
N PHE A 223 18.95 14.23 -7.97
CA PHE A 223 17.94 15.00 -7.25
C PHE A 223 17.71 16.39 -7.85
N ALA A 224 16.54 16.97 -7.60
CA ALA A 224 16.21 18.34 -7.97
C ALA A 224 15.36 19.05 -6.90
N ASP A 225 15.60 20.36 -6.76
CA ASP A 225 14.68 21.32 -6.16
C ASP A 225 13.57 21.60 -7.19
N CYS A 226 12.33 21.26 -6.83
CA CYS A 226 11.17 21.41 -7.70
C CYS A 226 10.15 22.44 -7.22
N ASP A 227 10.34 23.05 -6.05
CA ASP A 227 9.51 24.16 -5.56
C ASP A 227 10.22 25.53 -5.66
N GLY A 228 11.54 25.52 -5.89
CA GLY A 228 12.42 26.68 -6.04
C GLY A 228 13.01 27.20 -4.72
N THR A 229 12.91 26.43 -3.63
CA THR A 229 13.22 26.86 -2.26
C THR A 229 14.41 26.13 -1.65
N MET A 230 15.57 26.18 -2.32
CA MET A 230 16.87 25.58 -1.92
C MET A 230 17.28 25.55 -0.42
N ASP A 231 16.63 26.28 0.48
CA ASP A 231 16.78 26.14 1.93
C ASP A 231 16.12 24.86 2.51
N ASN A 232 15.15 24.23 1.84
CA ASN A 232 14.42 23.05 2.34
C ASN A 232 15.02 21.69 1.87
N GLY A 233 15.81 21.67 0.79
CA GLY A 233 16.51 20.47 0.31
C GLY A 233 16.58 20.39 -1.21
N CYS A 234 16.59 19.15 -1.72
CA CYS A 234 16.19 18.80 -3.07
C CYS A 234 15.21 17.62 -2.99
N GLU A 235 13.92 17.92 -3.15
CA GLU A 235 12.79 17.11 -2.69
C GLU A 235 12.45 15.98 -3.67
N ALA A 236 12.86 16.14 -4.94
CA ALA A 236 12.55 15.24 -6.02
C ALA A 236 13.71 14.29 -6.32
N ASP A 237 13.46 12.99 -6.16
CA ASP A 237 14.26 11.93 -6.74
C ASP A 237 13.93 11.83 -8.25
N LEU A 238 14.91 12.11 -9.11
CA LEU A 238 14.74 12.07 -10.56
C LEU A 238 14.69 10.65 -11.14
N SER A 239 14.94 9.62 -10.32
CA SER A 239 14.70 8.21 -10.65
C SER A 239 13.29 7.73 -10.27
N ALA A 240 12.52 8.53 -9.51
CA ALA A 240 11.15 8.20 -9.16
C ALA A 240 10.19 8.46 -10.34
N PRO A 241 9.16 7.61 -10.55
CA PRO A 241 8.15 7.84 -11.59
C PRO A 241 7.44 9.20 -11.50
N SER A 242 7.30 9.78 -10.31
CA SER A 242 6.64 11.08 -10.10
C SER A 242 7.42 12.30 -10.63
N THR A 243 8.71 12.13 -10.92
CA THR A 243 9.67 13.23 -11.16
C THR A 243 10.75 12.80 -12.16
N CYS A 244 10.40 11.91 -13.09
CA CYS A 244 11.35 11.12 -13.88
C CYS A 244 12.24 12.01 -14.77
N GLY A 245 13.53 12.10 -14.45
CA GLY A 245 14.53 12.91 -15.16
C GLY A 245 14.39 14.43 -15.02
N SER A 246 13.23 14.96 -14.59
CA SER A 246 13.02 16.39 -14.31
C SER A 246 11.78 16.65 -13.46
N CYS A 247 11.79 17.78 -12.74
CA CYS A 247 10.62 18.32 -12.04
C CYS A 247 9.36 18.36 -12.92
N GLY A 248 8.24 17.92 -12.35
CA GLY A 248 6.93 17.90 -13.03
C GLY A 248 6.77 16.83 -14.12
N ASN A 249 7.78 15.99 -14.39
CA ASN A 249 7.63 14.85 -15.29
C ASN A 249 7.11 13.62 -14.52
N ASP A 250 5.84 13.68 -14.11
CA ASP A 250 5.12 12.57 -13.50
C ASP A 250 4.70 11.57 -14.59
N CYS A 251 5.23 10.35 -14.53
CA CYS A 251 4.91 9.25 -15.41
C CYS A 251 3.54 8.60 -15.12
N GLY A 252 2.87 8.97 -14.02
CA GLY A 252 1.55 8.45 -13.65
C GLY A 252 1.54 7.03 -13.10
N VAL A 253 0.34 6.44 -13.03
CA VAL A 253 0.10 5.14 -12.38
C VAL A 253 0.65 3.97 -13.17
N HIS A 254 1.17 2.95 -12.47
CA HIS A 254 1.82 1.74 -13.02
C HIS A 254 2.98 2.01 -14.01
N ALA A 255 3.55 3.21 -13.98
CA ALA A 255 4.74 3.55 -14.74
C ALA A 255 6.03 3.23 -13.98
N THR A 256 7.12 3.23 -14.72
CA THR A 256 8.51 3.09 -14.29
C THR A 256 9.33 4.21 -14.93
N CYS A 257 10.33 4.70 -14.21
CA CYS A 257 11.30 5.65 -14.76
C CYS A 257 12.57 4.89 -15.16
N SER A 258 13.06 5.13 -16.38
CA SER A 258 14.34 4.62 -16.86
C SER A 258 15.17 5.78 -17.42
N GLY A 259 16.08 6.30 -16.60
CA GLY A 259 16.82 7.53 -16.91
C GLY A 259 15.89 8.73 -16.94
N THR A 260 15.58 9.24 -18.12
CA THR A 260 14.67 10.39 -18.32
C THR A 260 13.38 9.99 -19.06
N THR A 261 13.07 8.69 -19.14
CA THR A 261 11.95 8.17 -19.94
C THR A 261 10.99 7.37 -19.08
N CYS A 262 9.71 7.73 -19.16
CA CYS A 262 8.61 6.95 -18.60
C CYS A 262 8.36 5.70 -19.47
N GLY A 263 8.12 4.55 -18.83
CA GLY A 263 7.70 3.32 -19.49
C GLY A 263 6.86 2.45 -18.56
N CYS A 264 6.03 1.57 -19.11
CA CYS A 264 5.06 0.82 -18.29
C CYS A 264 5.65 -0.39 -17.57
N GLN A 265 5.10 -0.68 -16.39
CA GLN A 265 5.29 -1.96 -15.73
C GLN A 265 4.82 -3.12 -16.63
N THR A 266 5.43 -4.30 -16.48
CA THR A 266 5.05 -5.48 -17.28
C THR A 266 3.58 -5.83 -17.05
N GLY A 267 2.79 -5.87 -18.12
CA GLY A 267 1.34 -6.10 -18.06
C GLY A 267 0.48 -4.84 -18.08
N TYR A 268 1.08 -3.64 -18.18
CA TYR A 268 0.36 -2.37 -18.34
C TYR A 268 0.79 -1.62 -19.60
N GLN A 269 -0.06 -0.74 -20.12
CA GLN A 269 0.24 0.10 -21.28
C GLN A 269 -0.48 1.47 -21.19
N ASP A 270 0.21 2.54 -21.62
CA ASP A 270 -0.37 3.84 -21.99
C ASP A 270 -1.20 3.67 -23.27
N CYS A 271 -2.48 3.99 -23.20
CA CYS A 271 -3.41 3.78 -24.30
C CYS A 271 -4.17 5.02 -24.76
N ASP A 272 -4.08 6.15 -24.04
CA ASP A 272 -4.71 7.42 -24.42
C ASP A 272 -3.71 8.56 -24.72
N GLY A 273 -2.41 8.35 -24.44
CA GLY A 273 -1.34 9.32 -24.69
C GLY A 273 -1.22 10.40 -23.60
N THR A 274 -1.94 10.26 -22.50
CA THR A 274 -1.73 11.00 -21.25
C THR A 274 -0.72 10.26 -20.39
N ALA A 275 0.06 10.96 -19.56
CA ALA A 275 1.06 10.32 -18.71
C ALA A 275 0.43 9.33 -17.70
N GLY A 276 0.63 8.03 -17.96
CA GLY A 276 0.13 6.93 -17.16
C GLY A 276 0.34 5.60 -17.86
N CYS A 277 0.13 4.51 -17.12
CA CYS A 277 -0.03 3.16 -17.64
C CYS A 277 -1.33 2.59 -17.02
N GLU A 278 -2.42 3.32 -17.26
CA GLU A 278 -3.74 3.16 -16.69
C GLU A 278 -4.45 1.86 -17.10
N LEU A 279 -4.04 1.25 -18.20
CA LEU A 279 -4.66 0.04 -18.75
C LEU A 279 -3.87 -1.23 -18.43
N GLU A 280 -4.51 -2.14 -17.70
CA GLU A 280 -4.01 -3.49 -17.45
C GLU A 280 -4.29 -4.38 -18.68
N LEU A 281 -3.23 -4.93 -19.28
CA LEU A 281 -3.29 -5.78 -20.48
C LEU A 281 -3.84 -7.19 -20.21
N SER A 282 -4.22 -7.49 -18.97
CA SER A 282 -4.99 -8.68 -18.58
C SER A 282 -6.50 -8.49 -18.78
N ASP A 283 -6.95 -7.25 -18.98
CA ASP A 283 -8.37 -6.93 -19.07
C ASP A 283 -8.99 -7.42 -20.40
N ALA A 284 -10.24 -7.87 -20.33
CA ALA A 284 -10.96 -8.42 -21.48
C ALA A 284 -11.30 -7.36 -22.56
N LEU A 285 -11.15 -6.06 -22.29
CA LEU A 285 -11.33 -4.99 -23.28
C LEU A 285 -10.01 -4.61 -23.98
N HIS A 286 -8.85 -4.93 -23.39
CA HIS A 286 -7.53 -4.41 -23.80
C HIS A 286 -6.43 -5.49 -23.76
N CYS A 287 -6.79 -6.71 -24.15
CA CYS A 287 -5.99 -7.89 -23.91
C CYS A 287 -4.69 -7.95 -24.73
N GLY A 288 -3.55 -7.85 -24.06
CA GLY A 288 -2.22 -7.85 -24.69
C GLY A 288 -1.88 -6.60 -25.53
N ASN A 289 -2.83 -5.69 -25.76
CA ASN A 289 -2.63 -4.31 -26.22
C ASN A 289 -3.92 -3.48 -26.12
N CYS A 290 -3.77 -2.15 -26.14
CA CYS A 290 -4.80 -1.12 -26.07
C CYS A 290 -6.05 -1.26 -26.96
N SER A 291 -6.03 -2.11 -27.99
CA SER A 291 -7.12 -2.21 -28.99
C SER A 291 -7.76 -3.60 -29.08
N THR A 292 -7.38 -4.54 -28.21
CA THR A 292 -7.78 -5.96 -28.35
C THR A 292 -8.88 -6.35 -27.35
N GLN A 293 -10.13 -6.10 -27.76
CA GLN A 293 -11.31 -6.53 -27.01
C GLN A 293 -11.66 -8.01 -27.25
N CYS A 294 -11.68 -8.80 -26.18
CA CYS A 294 -12.13 -10.17 -26.15
C CYS A 294 -13.67 -10.26 -26.22
N THR A 295 -14.17 -10.57 -27.41
CA THR A 295 -15.61 -10.75 -27.67
C THR A 295 -16.00 -12.22 -27.69
N GLY A 296 -17.26 -12.51 -27.30
CA GLY A 296 -17.83 -13.87 -27.37
C GLY A 296 -17.31 -14.86 -26.30
N GLY A 297 -17.13 -14.41 -25.05
CA GLY A 297 -16.76 -15.27 -23.93
C GLY A 297 -15.29 -15.73 -23.89
N LYS A 298 -14.42 -15.10 -24.68
CA LYS A 298 -12.97 -15.32 -24.65
C LYS A 298 -12.34 -14.67 -23.43
N VAL A 299 -11.28 -15.30 -22.92
CA VAL A 299 -10.51 -14.83 -21.76
C VAL A 299 -9.18 -14.26 -22.26
N CYS A 300 -8.62 -13.29 -21.55
CA CYS A 300 -7.28 -12.79 -21.83
C CYS A 300 -6.22 -13.64 -21.14
N ASP A 301 -5.16 -14.03 -21.86
CA ASP A 301 -3.98 -14.70 -21.27
C ASP A 301 -2.79 -13.75 -21.02
N GLY A 302 -3.00 -12.44 -21.19
CA GLY A 302 -1.97 -11.40 -21.15
C GLY A 302 -1.22 -11.19 -22.47
N THR A 303 -1.42 -12.05 -23.47
CA THR A 303 -0.83 -11.92 -24.81
C THR A 303 -1.87 -11.87 -25.94
N GLY A 304 -3.07 -12.42 -25.71
CA GLY A 304 -4.21 -12.29 -26.61
C GLY A 304 -5.48 -12.99 -26.11
N CYS A 305 -6.57 -12.78 -26.86
CA CYS A 305 -7.88 -13.36 -26.53
C CYS A 305 -7.95 -14.85 -26.88
N VAL A 306 -7.72 -15.70 -25.89
CA VAL A 306 -7.78 -17.16 -26.03
C VAL A 306 -9.20 -17.71 -25.89
N THR A 307 -9.47 -18.78 -26.62
CA THR A 307 -10.75 -19.49 -26.56
C THR A 307 -10.64 -20.63 -25.54
N SER A 308 -10.50 -20.28 -24.26
CA SER A 308 -10.36 -21.23 -23.15
C SER A 308 -11.22 -20.81 -21.97
N CYS A 309 -12.08 -21.72 -21.51
CA CYS A 309 -12.79 -21.56 -20.24
C CYS A 309 -11.81 -21.78 -19.09
N SER A 310 -11.63 -20.79 -18.21
CA SER A 310 -10.77 -20.91 -17.02
C SER A 310 -11.23 -22.02 -16.06
N SER A 311 -12.53 -22.34 -16.11
CA SER A 311 -13.14 -23.56 -15.58
C SER A 311 -14.40 -23.88 -16.38
N GLY A 312 -14.73 -25.17 -16.53
CA GLY A 312 -15.90 -25.65 -17.29
C GLY A 312 -15.61 -26.00 -18.75
N THR A 313 -16.63 -26.54 -19.43
CA THR A 313 -16.56 -27.02 -20.83
C THR A 313 -17.20 -25.99 -21.76
N LEU A 314 -16.61 -25.76 -22.94
CA LEU A 314 -17.18 -24.86 -23.94
C LEU A 314 -18.32 -25.55 -24.70
N CYS A 315 -19.56 -25.09 -24.50
CA CYS A 315 -20.74 -25.62 -25.15
C CYS A 315 -21.46 -24.51 -25.93
N ASN A 316 -21.56 -24.66 -27.25
CA ASN A 316 -22.24 -23.73 -28.16
C ASN A 316 -21.81 -22.24 -28.02
N GLY A 317 -20.54 -21.99 -27.67
CA GLY A 317 -19.99 -20.64 -27.49
C GLY A 317 -20.14 -20.04 -26.09
N ALA A 318 -20.70 -20.79 -25.13
CA ALA A 318 -20.73 -20.42 -23.71
C ALA A 318 -19.92 -21.42 -22.89
N CYS A 319 -19.17 -20.93 -21.89
CA CYS A 319 -18.56 -21.79 -20.89
C CYS A 319 -19.63 -22.25 -19.90
N VAL A 320 -19.78 -23.57 -19.72
CA VAL A 320 -20.73 -24.16 -18.78
C VAL A 320 -20.01 -25.14 -17.86
N ASP A 321 -20.35 -25.13 -16.57
CA ASP A 321 -19.81 -26.12 -15.65
C ASP A 321 -20.55 -27.45 -15.82
N THR A 322 -19.92 -28.40 -16.51
CA THR A 322 -20.47 -29.73 -16.73
C THR A 322 -20.54 -30.56 -15.45
N GLN A 323 -19.94 -30.12 -14.34
CA GLN A 323 -19.96 -30.84 -13.06
C GLN A 323 -21.22 -30.57 -12.23
N THR A 324 -21.90 -29.44 -12.47
CA THR A 324 -23.06 -28.98 -11.68
C THR A 324 -24.26 -28.53 -12.52
N SER A 325 -24.09 -28.30 -13.82
CA SER A 325 -25.17 -27.83 -14.70
C SER A 325 -26.22 -28.92 -14.95
N THR A 326 -27.47 -28.63 -14.59
CA THR A 326 -28.64 -29.47 -14.89
C THR A 326 -29.01 -29.52 -16.38
N THR A 327 -28.39 -28.69 -17.24
CA THR A 327 -28.61 -28.69 -18.70
C THR A 327 -27.37 -29.16 -19.51
N HIS A 328 -26.23 -29.38 -18.85
CA HIS A 328 -24.98 -29.82 -19.46
C HIS A 328 -24.23 -30.83 -18.58
N CYS A 329 -24.94 -31.72 -17.88
CA CYS A 329 -24.34 -32.63 -16.91
C CYS A 329 -23.45 -33.68 -17.59
N GLY A 330 -22.16 -33.70 -17.23
CA GLY A 330 -21.16 -34.59 -17.85
C GLY A 330 -20.80 -34.26 -19.31
N GLY A 331 -21.46 -33.29 -19.95
CA GLY A 331 -21.19 -32.92 -21.33
C GLY A 331 -22.17 -31.92 -21.94
N CYS A 332 -21.83 -31.39 -23.11
CA CYS A 332 -22.64 -30.36 -23.77
C CYS A 332 -24.03 -30.86 -24.18
N ASN A 333 -25.05 -30.10 -23.79
CA ASN A 333 -26.47 -30.34 -24.11
C ASN A 333 -26.97 -31.70 -23.59
N GLN A 334 -26.48 -32.11 -22.42
CA GLN A 334 -26.93 -33.26 -21.65
C GLN A 334 -27.75 -32.76 -20.45
N PRO A 335 -29.07 -32.53 -20.60
CA PRO A 335 -29.92 -32.21 -19.46
C PRO A 335 -30.12 -33.44 -18.58
N VAL A 336 -30.25 -33.22 -17.26
CA VAL A 336 -30.64 -34.28 -16.32
C VAL A 336 -32.13 -34.63 -16.48
N GLY A 337 -32.51 -35.85 -16.09
CA GLY A 337 -33.89 -36.32 -16.12
C GLY A 337 -34.76 -35.72 -14.99
N SER A 338 -35.99 -36.22 -14.86
CA SER A 338 -36.89 -35.74 -13.80
C SER A 338 -36.45 -36.25 -12.41
N ASN A 339 -36.51 -35.39 -11.39
CA ASN A 339 -36.04 -35.69 -10.02
C ASN A 339 -34.55 -36.08 -9.93
N GLN A 340 -33.72 -35.44 -10.76
CA GLN A 340 -32.26 -35.55 -10.74
C GLN A 340 -31.61 -34.16 -10.66
N HIS A 341 -30.42 -34.11 -10.06
CA HIS A 341 -29.48 -32.99 -10.15
C HIS A 341 -28.16 -33.48 -10.75
N CYS A 342 -27.23 -32.56 -11.01
CA CYS A 342 -25.89 -32.91 -11.49
C CYS A 342 -24.88 -32.84 -10.32
N GLU A 343 -24.20 -33.95 -10.03
CA GLU A 343 -23.15 -34.01 -9.02
C GLU A 343 -21.88 -34.61 -9.63
N GLY A 344 -20.78 -33.86 -9.65
CA GLY A 344 -19.50 -34.32 -10.19
C GLY A 344 -19.51 -34.65 -11.69
N GLY A 345 -20.51 -34.18 -12.44
CA GLY A 345 -20.72 -34.48 -13.85
C GLY A 345 -21.53 -35.74 -14.12
N VAL A 346 -22.19 -36.28 -13.10
CA VAL A 346 -23.10 -37.43 -13.21
C VAL A 346 -24.52 -36.98 -12.83
N PRO A 347 -25.56 -37.36 -13.59
CA PRO A 347 -26.94 -37.21 -13.15
C PRO A 347 -27.20 -38.10 -11.93
N THR A 348 -27.55 -37.48 -10.80
CA THR A 348 -27.76 -38.13 -9.50
C THR A 348 -29.20 -37.88 -9.06
N CYS A 349 -29.87 -38.91 -8.53
CA CYS A 349 -31.24 -38.76 -8.02
C CYS A 349 -31.32 -37.76 -6.87
N ASP A 350 -32.38 -36.96 -6.86
CA ASP A 350 -32.71 -36.13 -5.71
C ASP A 350 -33.05 -36.98 -4.48
N VAL A 351 -32.75 -36.46 -3.29
CA VAL A 351 -32.92 -37.19 -2.02
C VAL A 351 -34.36 -37.68 -1.87
N GLY A 352 -34.53 -39.00 -1.81
CA GLY A 352 -35.83 -39.67 -1.68
C GLY A 352 -36.46 -40.14 -3.00
N PHE A 353 -35.74 -40.01 -4.11
CA PHE A 353 -36.06 -40.64 -5.39
C PHE A 353 -34.98 -41.65 -5.80
N ALA A 354 -35.35 -42.63 -6.62
CA ALA A 354 -34.42 -43.58 -7.20
C ALA A 354 -34.81 -43.94 -8.65
N ASP A 355 -33.80 -44.11 -9.50
CA ASP A 355 -33.91 -44.83 -10.77
C ASP A 355 -34.05 -46.32 -10.44
N CYS A 356 -35.24 -46.87 -10.73
CA CYS A 356 -35.57 -48.26 -10.48
C CYS A 356 -35.74 -49.10 -11.75
N ASN A 357 -35.59 -48.48 -12.93
CA ASN A 357 -35.63 -49.16 -14.22
C ASN A 357 -34.21 -49.37 -14.81
N GLY A 358 -33.20 -48.72 -14.23
CA GLY A 358 -31.80 -48.75 -14.64
C GLY A 358 -31.53 -47.97 -15.94
N GLN A 359 -32.32 -46.95 -16.24
CA GLN A 359 -32.20 -46.08 -17.40
C GLN A 359 -31.86 -44.65 -16.92
N PRO A 360 -30.58 -44.23 -16.96
CA PRO A 360 -30.16 -42.93 -16.42
C PRO A 360 -30.74 -41.68 -17.13
N GLY A 361 -31.59 -41.85 -18.14
CA GLY A 361 -32.00 -40.81 -19.09
C GLY A 361 -33.44 -40.34 -19.03
N ASP A 362 -34.36 -41.04 -18.35
CA ASP A 362 -35.73 -40.57 -18.10
C ASP A 362 -35.92 -39.92 -16.72
N GLY A 363 -35.12 -40.30 -15.72
CA GLY A 363 -35.03 -39.60 -14.44
C GLY A 363 -34.81 -40.53 -13.26
N CYS A 364 -35.47 -40.18 -12.15
CA CYS A 364 -35.65 -41.04 -10.99
C CYS A 364 -37.15 -41.05 -10.67
N GLU A 365 -37.87 -42.06 -11.19
CA GLU A 365 -39.33 -42.07 -11.31
C GLU A 365 -40.02 -42.40 -9.99
N ILE A 366 -39.30 -43.09 -9.10
CA ILE A 366 -39.86 -43.73 -7.91
C ILE A 366 -39.49 -42.94 -6.66
N ASN A 367 -40.49 -42.44 -5.96
CA ASN A 367 -40.31 -41.79 -4.66
C ASN A 367 -40.18 -42.85 -3.55
N THR A 368 -38.95 -43.20 -3.20
CA THR A 368 -38.65 -44.24 -2.19
C THR A 368 -39.00 -43.82 -0.77
N THR A 369 -39.46 -42.59 -0.53
CA THR A 369 -39.93 -42.13 0.80
C THR A 369 -41.41 -42.38 1.06
N SER A 370 -42.18 -42.68 0.01
CA SER A 370 -43.65 -42.77 0.07
C SER A 370 -44.27 -43.92 -0.76
N ASP A 371 -43.58 -44.45 -1.78
CA ASP A 371 -44.05 -45.62 -2.51
C ASP A 371 -43.89 -46.89 -1.65
N ALA A 372 -45.02 -47.51 -1.31
CA ALA A 372 -45.05 -48.75 -0.54
C ALA A 372 -44.49 -49.97 -1.32
N SER A 373 -44.27 -49.87 -2.64
CA SER A 373 -43.69 -50.93 -3.47
C SER A 373 -42.15 -50.86 -3.54
N HIS A 374 -41.56 -49.72 -3.18
CA HIS A 374 -40.15 -49.40 -3.40
C HIS A 374 -39.56 -48.57 -2.24
N CYS A 375 -39.91 -48.94 -1.00
CA CYS A 375 -39.66 -48.11 0.18
C CYS A 375 -38.19 -48.21 0.64
N GLY A 376 -37.48 -47.07 0.60
CA GLY A 376 -36.06 -46.97 0.92
C GLY A 376 -35.10 -47.51 -0.14
N ASN A 377 -35.55 -48.38 -1.05
CA ASN A 377 -34.86 -48.71 -2.31
C ASN A 377 -35.80 -49.38 -3.32
N CYS A 378 -35.35 -49.49 -4.56
CA CYS A 378 -36.06 -50.04 -5.72
C CYS A 378 -36.53 -51.50 -5.65
N THR A 379 -36.21 -52.24 -4.59
CA THR A 379 -36.58 -53.66 -4.43
C THR A 379 -37.39 -53.94 -3.17
N THR A 380 -37.48 -52.98 -2.24
CA THR A 380 -38.18 -53.15 -0.96
C THR A 380 -39.67 -52.84 -1.12
N ALA A 381 -40.45 -53.84 -1.50
CA ALA A 381 -41.90 -53.78 -1.32
C ALA A 381 -42.25 -53.96 0.17
N CYS A 382 -43.02 -53.02 0.72
CA CYS A 382 -43.61 -53.15 2.03
C CYS A 382 -44.65 -54.29 2.04
N LYS A 383 -44.62 -55.08 3.12
CA LYS A 383 -45.58 -56.17 3.34
C LYS A 383 -47.03 -55.66 3.43
N PRO A 384 -48.05 -56.52 3.18
CA PRO A 384 -49.45 -56.13 3.29
C PRO A 384 -49.77 -55.45 4.64
N GLY A 385 -50.45 -54.30 4.59
CA GLY A 385 -50.80 -53.49 5.78
C GLY A 385 -49.72 -52.51 6.26
N ALA A 386 -48.52 -52.50 5.67
CA ALA A 386 -47.51 -51.48 5.91
C ALA A 386 -47.60 -50.31 4.90
N GLN A 387 -47.13 -49.15 5.31
CA GLN A 387 -46.93 -47.96 4.47
C GLN A 387 -45.46 -47.55 4.49
N CYS A 388 -45.02 -46.88 3.43
CA CYS A 388 -43.70 -46.26 3.41
C CYS A 388 -43.77 -44.88 4.10
N THR A 389 -42.97 -44.69 5.14
CA THR A 389 -42.74 -43.38 5.77
C THR A 389 -41.25 -43.19 5.99
N THR A 390 -40.73 -42.03 5.56
CA THR A 390 -39.31 -41.65 5.70
C THR A 390 -38.35 -42.77 5.27
N SER A 391 -38.58 -43.36 4.09
CA SER A 391 -37.77 -44.45 3.51
C SER A 391 -37.75 -45.75 4.33
N SER A 392 -38.76 -45.97 5.16
CA SER A 392 -38.91 -47.19 5.97
C SER A 392 -40.34 -47.73 5.93
N CYS A 393 -40.51 -49.05 5.84
CA CYS A 393 -41.83 -49.68 5.92
C CYS A 393 -42.27 -49.74 7.38
N GLY A 394 -43.29 -48.96 7.73
CA GLY A 394 -43.96 -49.02 9.03
C GLY A 394 -45.37 -49.60 8.90
N CYS A 395 -45.84 -50.36 9.89
CA CYS A 395 -47.24 -50.76 9.92
C CYS A 395 -48.15 -49.52 10.03
N ALA A 396 -49.22 -49.47 9.24
CA ALA A 396 -50.12 -48.30 9.22
C ALA A 396 -50.75 -48.05 10.61
N PRO A 397 -51.12 -46.80 10.96
CA PRO A 397 -51.79 -46.49 12.23
C PRO A 397 -53.10 -47.27 12.47
N SER A 398 -53.72 -47.80 11.41
CA SER A 398 -54.90 -48.66 11.45
C SER A 398 -54.62 -50.13 11.79
N THR A 399 -53.37 -50.59 11.67
CA THR A 399 -52.94 -51.99 11.82
C THR A 399 -51.54 -52.06 12.42
N PRO A 400 -51.30 -51.51 13.63
CA PRO A 400 -49.97 -51.11 14.11
C PRO A 400 -49.02 -52.26 14.50
N ASN A 401 -49.48 -53.51 14.48
CA ASN A 401 -48.71 -54.67 14.96
C ASN A 401 -48.05 -55.41 13.78
N ASP A 402 -46.75 -55.68 13.92
CA ASP A 402 -45.94 -56.42 12.96
C ASP A 402 -45.94 -57.92 13.30
N CYS A 403 -46.52 -58.75 12.42
CA CYS A 403 -46.59 -60.20 12.59
C CYS A 403 -45.69 -60.94 11.59
N GLY A 404 -44.54 -60.37 11.26
CA GLY A 404 -43.56 -60.95 10.33
C GLY A 404 -43.97 -60.77 8.87
N ALA A 405 -44.84 -61.65 8.36
CA ALA A 405 -45.22 -61.70 6.95
C ALA A 405 -46.21 -60.60 6.51
N GLU A 406 -46.97 -60.02 7.46
CA GLU A 406 -47.94 -58.94 7.22
C GLU A 406 -48.14 -58.10 8.49
N CYS A 407 -48.67 -56.88 8.34
CA CYS A 407 -49.12 -56.05 9.47
C CYS A 407 -50.61 -56.32 9.74
N ARG A 408 -50.90 -56.98 10.87
CA ARG A 408 -52.25 -57.38 11.32
C ARG A 408 -52.32 -57.38 12.85
N GLU A 409 -53.48 -57.64 13.46
CA GLU A 409 -53.49 -57.97 14.90
C GLU A 409 -52.84 -59.34 15.14
N CYS A 410 -51.66 -59.37 15.79
CA CYS A 410 -50.94 -60.62 16.04
C CYS A 410 -51.63 -61.45 17.13
N CYS A 411 -51.83 -62.74 16.86
CA CYS A 411 -52.47 -63.70 17.77
C CYS A 411 -51.77 -65.07 17.72
N GLY A 412 -50.87 -65.34 18.65
CA GLY A 412 -50.42 -66.71 18.95
C GLY A 412 -48.99 -67.09 18.51
N ALA A 413 -48.43 -68.10 19.18
CA ALA A 413 -47.02 -68.51 19.08
C ALA A 413 -46.71 -69.44 17.88
N SER A 414 -47.40 -69.28 16.75
CA SER A 414 -47.26 -70.13 15.56
C SER A 414 -46.47 -69.49 14.40
N ASP A 415 -46.04 -68.24 14.54
CA ASP A 415 -45.53 -67.42 13.43
C ASP A 415 -43.98 -67.43 13.30
N CYS A 416 -43.28 -68.39 13.92
CA CYS A 416 -41.82 -68.58 13.81
C CYS A 416 -41.50 -69.95 13.17
N SER A 417 -40.50 -70.00 12.27
CA SER A 417 -40.06 -71.25 11.62
C SER A 417 -39.02 -72.01 12.48
N ASP A 418 -38.97 -73.34 12.34
CA ASP A 418 -38.06 -74.20 13.11
C ASP A 418 -36.58 -73.86 12.91
N GLY A 419 -35.88 -73.46 13.97
CA GLY A 419 -34.42 -73.31 13.98
C GLY A 419 -33.87 -72.44 15.11
N ASP A 420 -34.49 -71.29 15.37
CA ASP A 420 -33.92 -70.25 16.24
C ASP A 420 -34.77 -69.99 17.51
N PRO A 421 -34.17 -69.93 18.71
CA PRO A 421 -34.88 -69.59 19.94
C PRO A 421 -34.98 -68.06 20.11
N CYS A 422 -36.21 -67.55 20.18
CA CYS A 422 -36.46 -66.15 20.54
C CYS A 422 -36.41 -65.93 22.07
N THR A 423 -35.57 -65.02 22.53
CA THR A 423 -35.77 -64.28 23.79
C THR A 423 -35.49 -62.80 23.56
N GLU A 424 -36.51 -61.96 23.82
CA GLU A 424 -36.44 -60.49 23.82
C GLU A 424 -35.98 -59.83 22.49
N ASN A 425 -36.87 -59.92 21.48
CA ASN A 425 -37.06 -58.90 20.41
C ASN A 425 -35.87 -58.51 19.51
N SER A 426 -34.90 -59.40 19.22
CA SER A 426 -34.01 -59.20 18.05
C SER A 426 -33.32 -60.47 17.55
N CYS A 427 -33.08 -60.55 16.24
CA CYS A 427 -32.27 -61.58 15.59
C CYS A 427 -30.91 -60.97 15.18
N THR A 428 -29.79 -61.63 15.47
CA THR A 428 -28.45 -61.21 14.98
C THR A 428 -27.60 -62.41 14.56
N ALA A 429 -26.82 -62.23 13.48
CA ALA A 429 -25.98 -63.28 12.90
C ALA A 429 -24.49 -63.02 13.18
N GLN A 430 -23.75 -64.03 13.65
CA GLN A 430 -22.29 -64.01 13.71
C GLN A 430 -21.69 -65.38 13.36
N GLY A 431 -20.69 -65.39 12.46
CA GLY A 431 -19.89 -66.57 12.11
C GLY A 431 -18.51 -66.15 11.61
N LYS A 432 -17.46 -66.78 12.14
CA LYS A 432 -16.03 -66.58 11.77
C LYS A 432 -15.58 -67.61 10.73
N CYS A 433 -14.42 -67.37 10.08
CA CYS A 433 -13.32 -68.34 10.06
C CYS A 433 -11.96 -67.74 9.63
N ASP A 434 -10.90 -68.50 9.87
CA ASP A 434 -9.46 -68.23 9.68
C ASP A 434 -8.87 -69.24 8.66
N PHE A 435 -7.65 -69.01 8.13
CA PHE A 435 -6.52 -69.96 8.03
C PHE A 435 -5.44 -69.56 7.00
N SER A 436 -4.25 -70.14 7.18
CA SER A 436 -2.98 -69.75 6.56
C SER A 436 -2.42 -70.79 5.58
N SER A 437 -1.61 -70.36 4.59
CA SER A 437 -0.25 -70.91 4.28
C SER A 437 0.26 -70.60 2.85
N GLY A 438 1.55 -70.23 2.76
CA GLY A 438 2.44 -70.55 1.63
C GLY A 438 2.35 -69.73 0.32
N CYS A 439 3.42 -69.02 -0.02
CA CYS A 439 3.74 -68.63 -1.40
C CYS A 439 5.26 -68.75 -1.64
N SER A 440 5.63 -69.14 -2.87
CA SER A 440 7.01 -69.18 -3.40
C SER A 440 7.10 -68.23 -4.60
N ASN A 441 8.31 -67.86 -5.05
CA ASN A 441 8.60 -66.90 -6.13
C ASN A 441 7.48 -66.65 -7.16
N GLY A 442 7.02 -65.40 -7.22
CA GLY A 442 6.09 -64.91 -8.25
C GLY A 442 4.65 -64.64 -7.81
N THR A 443 4.32 -64.76 -6.51
CA THR A 443 2.97 -64.52 -5.99
C THR A 443 2.90 -63.34 -5.01
N MET A 444 1.81 -62.56 -5.06
CA MET A 444 1.48 -61.56 -4.05
C MET A 444 1.08 -62.22 -2.72
N CYS A 445 1.65 -61.73 -1.63
CA CYS A 445 1.17 -62.03 -0.27
C CYS A 445 0.26 -60.89 0.21
N CYS A 446 -0.98 -61.22 0.53
CA CYS A 446 -1.90 -60.31 1.22
C CYS A 446 -2.05 -60.75 2.67
N SER A 447 -1.65 -59.89 3.60
CA SER A 447 -1.98 -60.04 5.03
C SER A 447 -3.08 -59.04 5.41
N GLY A 448 -3.63 -59.13 6.62
CA GLY A 448 -4.84 -58.39 7.05
C GLY A 448 -4.77 -56.85 7.11
N SER A 449 -3.82 -56.22 6.41
CA SER A 449 -3.74 -54.77 6.21
C SER A 449 -3.16 -54.35 4.84
N GLY A 450 -2.93 -55.28 3.90
CA GLY A 450 -2.48 -54.96 2.54
C GLY A 450 -1.73 -56.10 1.82
N CYS A 451 -1.59 -55.95 0.51
CA CYS A 451 -0.77 -56.80 -0.34
C CYS A 451 0.55 -56.08 -0.67
N PHE A 452 1.69 -56.76 -0.57
CA PHE A 452 3.01 -56.19 -0.85
C PHE A 452 3.76 -57.05 -1.88
N GLU A 453 4.41 -56.40 -2.85
CA GLU A 453 5.27 -57.04 -3.85
C GLU A 453 6.73 -57.07 -3.33
N CYS A 454 7.43 -58.21 -3.48
CA CYS A 454 8.81 -58.36 -3.03
C CYS A 454 9.80 -58.19 -4.18
N CYS A 455 10.65 -57.16 -4.12
CA CYS A 455 11.84 -57.02 -4.96
C CYS A 455 13.03 -57.74 -4.30
N ASP A 456 13.46 -58.85 -4.90
CA ASP A 456 14.66 -59.68 -4.64
C ASP A 456 15.41 -59.44 -3.30
N ASN A 457 14.66 -59.60 -2.20
CA ASN A 457 15.09 -59.43 -0.81
C ASN A 457 15.86 -58.13 -0.47
N SER A 458 15.64 -57.03 -1.21
CA SER A 458 16.36 -55.76 -1.06
C SER A 458 15.50 -54.53 -1.36
N GLN A 459 15.70 -53.43 -0.60
CA GLN A 459 14.93 -52.19 -0.77
C GLN A 459 15.43 -51.37 -1.97
N CYS A 460 14.49 -50.88 -2.79
CA CYS A 460 14.79 -49.91 -3.86
C CYS A 460 15.28 -48.56 -3.28
N GLY A 461 16.06 -47.82 -4.08
CA GLY A 461 16.57 -46.49 -3.68
C GLY A 461 15.47 -45.42 -3.62
N SER A 462 15.79 -44.25 -3.06
CA SER A 462 14.87 -43.10 -3.03
C SER A 462 14.40 -42.71 -4.44
N GLY A 463 13.09 -42.59 -4.65
CA GLY A 463 12.50 -42.26 -5.96
C GLY A 463 12.30 -43.46 -6.89
N GLN A 464 12.44 -44.70 -6.41
CA GLN A 464 12.17 -45.92 -7.16
C GLN A 464 11.06 -46.77 -6.53
N THR A 465 10.27 -47.44 -7.38
CA THR A 465 9.22 -48.40 -7.00
C THR A 465 9.55 -49.78 -7.56
N CYS A 466 9.11 -50.84 -6.87
CA CYS A 466 9.15 -52.19 -7.43
C CYS A 466 8.02 -52.31 -8.46
N SER A 467 8.36 -52.74 -9.69
CA SER A 467 7.37 -53.07 -10.73
C SER A 467 7.92 -54.20 -11.60
N GLY A 468 7.16 -55.29 -11.72
CA GLY A 468 7.60 -56.47 -12.48
C GLY A 468 8.86 -57.13 -11.92
N GLY A 469 9.11 -56.99 -10.62
CA GLY A 469 10.32 -57.51 -9.95
C GLY A 469 11.60 -56.69 -10.17
N GLN A 470 11.52 -55.49 -10.74
CA GLN A 470 12.65 -54.56 -10.85
C GLN A 470 12.35 -53.22 -10.19
N CYS A 471 13.38 -52.55 -9.67
CA CYS A 471 13.28 -51.17 -9.20
C CYS A 471 13.24 -50.21 -10.39
N VAL A 472 12.06 -49.68 -10.71
CA VAL A 472 11.84 -48.67 -11.76
C VAL A 472 11.79 -47.27 -11.16
N SER A 473 12.20 -46.24 -11.92
CA SER A 473 12.08 -44.84 -11.49
C SER A 473 10.61 -44.41 -11.48
N GLY A 474 10.08 -44.09 -10.31
CA GLY A 474 8.66 -43.77 -10.13
C GLY A 474 8.24 -43.78 -8.66
N CYS A 475 7.08 -43.21 -8.38
CA CYS A 475 6.48 -43.15 -7.05
C CYS A 475 5.19 -43.96 -6.99
N SER A 476 4.93 -44.60 -5.85
CA SER A 476 3.66 -45.28 -5.59
C SER A 476 2.52 -44.26 -5.55
N ALA A 477 1.47 -44.44 -6.35
CA ALA A 477 0.27 -43.61 -6.26
C ALA A 477 -0.27 -43.62 -4.81
N PRO A 478 -0.68 -42.48 -4.23
CA PRO A 478 -0.91 -41.17 -4.86
C PRO A 478 0.30 -40.21 -4.86
N GLN A 479 1.53 -40.68 -4.63
CA GLN A 479 2.72 -39.83 -4.60
C GLN A 479 3.23 -39.48 -6.01
N THR A 480 3.73 -38.25 -6.16
CA THR A 480 4.34 -37.71 -7.37
C THR A 480 5.85 -37.55 -7.17
N LEU A 481 6.65 -37.77 -8.22
CA LEU A 481 8.10 -37.59 -8.17
C LEU A 481 8.46 -36.11 -8.37
N CYS A 482 8.88 -35.43 -7.31
CA CYS A 482 9.22 -34.02 -7.32
C CYS A 482 10.69 -33.84 -6.87
N GLY A 483 11.54 -33.30 -7.73
CA GLY A 483 12.96 -33.08 -7.43
C GLY A 483 13.76 -34.36 -7.08
N GLY A 484 13.31 -35.53 -7.52
CA GLY A 484 13.90 -36.83 -7.18
C GLY A 484 13.37 -37.49 -5.90
N SER A 485 12.45 -36.83 -5.17
CA SER A 485 11.77 -37.38 -3.99
C SER A 485 10.29 -37.63 -4.26
N CYS A 486 9.71 -38.67 -3.66
CA CYS A 486 8.28 -38.94 -3.73
C CYS A 486 7.53 -38.10 -2.68
N VAL A 487 6.62 -37.25 -3.14
CA VAL A 487 5.80 -36.36 -2.29
C VAL A 487 4.32 -36.59 -2.58
N ASN A 488 3.45 -36.46 -1.58
CA ASN A 488 2.01 -36.61 -1.78
C ASN A 488 1.38 -35.26 -2.10
N THR A 489 1.11 -35.01 -3.38
CA THR A 489 0.58 -33.71 -3.83
C THR A 489 -0.84 -33.43 -3.32
N GLN A 490 -1.53 -34.41 -2.74
CA GLN A 490 -2.86 -34.22 -2.16
C GLN A 490 -2.84 -33.65 -0.74
N ASN A 491 -1.72 -33.71 -0.02
CA ASN A 491 -1.64 -33.26 1.38
C ASN A 491 -0.28 -32.69 1.83
N ASP A 492 0.76 -32.68 0.99
CA ASP A 492 2.02 -31.97 1.26
C ASP A 492 1.84 -30.46 1.07
N PRO A 493 1.97 -29.61 2.12
CA PRO A 493 1.85 -28.16 2.00
C PRO A 493 2.90 -27.50 1.12
N ASN A 494 3.99 -28.19 0.75
CA ASN A 494 5.05 -27.68 -0.12
C ASN A 494 4.95 -28.18 -1.57
N ASN A 495 4.02 -29.09 -1.86
CA ASN A 495 3.81 -29.68 -3.18
C ASN A 495 2.31 -29.86 -3.49
N CYS A 496 1.47 -28.92 -3.06
CA CYS A 496 0.02 -29.07 -3.08
C CYS A 496 -0.57 -28.92 -4.48
N GLY A 497 -1.23 -29.97 -4.98
CA GLY A 497 -1.71 -30.04 -6.36
C GLY A 497 -0.62 -30.30 -7.40
N GLY A 498 0.66 -30.14 -7.04
CA GLY A 498 1.79 -30.34 -7.95
C GLY A 498 3.16 -30.03 -7.34
N CYS A 499 4.23 -30.49 -7.99
CA CYS A 499 5.61 -30.29 -7.53
C CYS A 499 5.98 -28.82 -7.35
N GLY A 500 6.53 -28.47 -6.18
CA GLY A 500 6.99 -27.11 -5.87
C GLY A 500 5.88 -26.09 -5.60
N ILE A 501 4.61 -26.50 -5.66
CA ILE A 501 3.48 -25.64 -5.30
C ILE A 501 3.36 -25.60 -3.78
N SER A 502 4.10 -24.70 -3.13
CA SER A 502 3.91 -24.44 -1.71
C SER A 502 2.69 -23.57 -1.47
N CYS A 503 1.86 -23.96 -0.51
CA CYS A 503 0.69 -23.19 -0.10
C CYS A 503 1.05 -21.88 0.62
N GLY A 504 2.32 -21.70 1.03
CA GLY A 504 2.80 -20.51 1.73
C GLY A 504 2.22 -20.34 3.14
N ASN A 505 2.85 -19.46 3.93
CA ASN A 505 2.35 -18.90 5.20
C ASN A 505 1.69 -19.90 6.19
N GLY A 506 2.13 -21.17 6.18
CA GLY A 506 1.60 -22.22 7.04
C GLY A 506 0.18 -22.71 6.72
N ARG A 507 -0.37 -22.43 5.52
CA ARG A 507 -1.59 -23.06 5.01
C ARG A 507 -1.42 -24.58 4.90
N SER A 508 -2.51 -25.34 5.02
CA SER A 508 -2.51 -26.80 4.83
C SER A 508 -2.87 -27.16 3.39
N CYS A 509 -2.40 -28.32 2.90
CA CYS A 509 -2.90 -28.91 1.68
C CYS A 509 -3.98 -29.95 2.00
N SER A 510 -5.11 -29.93 1.27
CA SER A 510 -6.15 -30.96 1.34
C SER A 510 -6.71 -31.23 -0.05
N SER A 511 -6.72 -32.49 -0.46
CA SER A 511 -7.18 -32.93 -1.79
C SER A 511 -6.52 -32.18 -2.95
N GLY A 512 -5.25 -31.78 -2.78
CA GLY A 512 -4.49 -31.06 -3.80
C GLY A 512 -4.80 -29.57 -3.89
N GLN A 513 -5.56 -29.01 -2.94
CA GLN A 513 -5.82 -27.59 -2.83
C GLN A 513 -5.34 -27.02 -1.49
N CYS A 514 -4.78 -25.82 -1.54
CA CYS A 514 -4.33 -25.08 -0.37
C CYS A 514 -5.53 -24.52 0.38
N THR A 515 -5.83 -25.07 1.55
CA THR A 515 -7.02 -24.69 2.32
C THR A 515 -6.82 -23.34 3.02
N PRO A 516 -7.83 -22.45 3.00
CA PRO A 516 -7.83 -21.23 3.81
C PRO A 516 -7.62 -21.53 5.30
N LYS A 517 -6.98 -20.60 6.01
CA LYS A 517 -6.57 -20.84 7.40
C LYS A 517 -6.43 -19.55 8.22
N TRP A 518 -6.76 -19.66 9.50
CA TRP A 518 -6.43 -18.67 10.52
C TRP A 518 -5.03 -18.89 11.09
N VAL A 519 -4.23 -17.83 11.15
CA VAL A 519 -2.87 -17.79 11.71
C VAL A 519 -2.83 -16.78 12.84
N THR A 520 -2.25 -17.13 13.99
CA THR A 520 -2.05 -16.19 15.10
C THR A 520 -0.93 -15.20 14.75
N LEU A 521 -1.16 -13.91 15.00
CA LEU A 521 -0.10 -12.90 14.85
C LEU A 521 1.05 -13.18 15.83
N ALA A 522 2.28 -12.87 15.41
CA ALA A 522 3.41 -12.84 16.32
C ALA A 522 3.15 -11.89 17.51
N ALA A 523 3.80 -12.16 18.64
CA ALA A 523 3.64 -11.36 19.84
C ALA A 523 4.02 -9.88 19.58
N ALA A 524 3.17 -8.98 20.07
CA ALA A 524 3.42 -7.54 20.04
C ALA A 524 4.77 -7.18 20.71
N PRO A 525 5.49 -6.17 20.20
CA PRO A 525 6.78 -5.76 20.73
C PRO A 525 6.63 -5.12 22.12
N GLY A 526 7.72 -5.12 22.89
CA GLY A 526 7.76 -4.49 24.21
C GLY A 526 7.35 -3.02 24.14
N GLY A 527 6.42 -2.61 25.01
CA GLY A 527 5.84 -1.26 25.02
C GLY A 527 4.57 -1.09 24.16
N PHE A 528 4.34 -1.95 23.17
CA PHE A 528 3.12 -1.90 22.36
C PHE A 528 1.99 -2.70 23.03
N VAL A 529 1.25 -2.02 23.90
CA VAL A 529 0.11 -2.61 24.63
C VAL A 529 -1.14 -2.75 23.76
N GLY A 530 -2.03 -3.66 24.17
CA GLY A 530 -3.38 -3.78 23.65
C GLY A 530 -4.16 -2.47 23.78
N ARG A 531 -5.04 -2.20 22.82
CA ARG A 531 -5.74 -0.90 22.71
C ARG A 531 -7.09 -1.00 22.00
N THR A 532 -7.98 -0.06 22.32
CA THR A 532 -9.23 0.25 21.64
C THR A 532 -9.13 1.58 20.89
N ASP A 533 -9.92 1.75 19.83
CA ASP A 533 -9.97 2.93 18.96
C ASP A 533 -8.59 3.47 18.48
N PRO A 534 -7.64 2.60 18.02
CA PRO A 534 -6.42 3.08 17.41
C PRO A 534 -6.68 3.68 16.03
N ALA A 535 -5.83 4.62 15.61
CA ALA A 535 -5.71 5.00 14.21
C ALA A 535 -4.92 3.90 13.49
N TYR A 536 -5.40 3.43 12.33
CA TYR A 536 -4.69 2.41 11.55
C TYR A 536 -4.82 2.62 10.04
N THR A 537 -3.83 2.19 9.29
CA THR A 537 -3.81 2.24 7.82
C THR A 537 -2.90 1.16 7.23
N VAL A 538 -2.99 0.90 5.93
CA VAL A 538 -2.13 -0.06 5.23
C VAL A 538 -1.02 0.69 4.48
N ILE A 539 0.23 0.40 4.84
CA ILE A 539 1.43 0.88 4.16
C ILE A 539 1.83 -0.14 3.09
N ASN A 540 2.07 0.33 1.86
CA ASN A 540 2.59 -0.46 0.73
C ASN A 540 1.86 -1.80 0.49
N GLY A 541 0.56 -1.86 0.77
CA GLY A 541 -0.28 -3.04 0.61
C GLY A 541 -0.02 -4.22 1.57
N ASN A 542 1.14 -4.28 2.25
CA ASN A 542 1.57 -5.42 3.07
C ASN A 542 1.70 -5.12 4.58
N GLN A 543 1.87 -3.86 4.96
CA GLN A 543 2.14 -3.48 6.34
C GLN A 543 0.94 -2.78 6.98
N VAL A 544 0.61 -3.12 8.23
CA VAL A 544 -0.47 -2.47 8.99
C VAL A 544 0.14 -1.56 10.03
N PHE A 545 0.01 -0.24 9.82
CA PHE A 545 0.35 0.77 10.81
C PHE A 545 -0.77 0.89 11.84
N ILE A 546 -0.43 0.88 13.14
CA ILE A 546 -1.39 1.00 14.24
C ILE A 546 -0.83 1.97 15.28
N TRP A 547 -1.53 3.07 15.56
CA TRP A 547 -1.06 4.13 16.45
C TRP A 547 -2.16 4.70 17.35
N GLY A 548 -1.79 5.19 18.53
CA GLY A 548 -2.71 5.87 19.45
C GLY A 548 -3.72 4.90 20.07
N GLY A 549 -4.97 5.32 20.20
CA GLY A 549 -6.03 4.54 20.87
C GLY A 549 -5.96 4.66 22.39
N SER A 550 -6.63 3.75 23.09
CA SER A 550 -6.67 3.70 24.54
C SER A 550 -6.49 2.30 25.13
N SER A 551 -5.75 2.22 26.24
CA SER A 551 -5.66 1.05 27.10
C SER A 551 -6.46 1.34 28.37
N GLY A 552 -7.72 0.89 28.40
CA GLY A 552 -8.64 1.25 29.48
C GLY A 552 -8.99 2.75 29.43
N GLN A 553 -8.73 3.48 30.52
CA GLN A 553 -8.97 4.94 30.56
C GLN A 553 -7.79 5.78 30.04
N THR A 554 -6.66 5.16 29.71
CA THR A 554 -5.44 5.85 29.29
C THR A 554 -5.36 5.91 27.77
N SER A 555 -5.51 7.10 27.18
CA SER A 555 -5.14 7.34 25.78
C SER A 555 -3.62 7.18 25.59
N LEU A 556 -3.21 6.74 24.40
CA LEU A 556 -1.82 6.42 24.06
C LEU A 556 -1.30 7.33 22.94
N ASN A 557 0.02 7.55 22.90
CA ASN A 557 0.74 8.18 21.78
C ASN A 557 1.78 7.23 21.15
N THR A 558 1.74 5.94 21.49
CA THR A 558 2.64 4.92 20.94
C THR A 558 1.99 4.20 19.77
N GLY A 559 2.80 3.64 18.87
CA GLY A 559 2.34 2.80 17.77
C GLY A 559 3.29 1.65 17.45
N ALA A 560 2.87 0.81 16.50
CA ALA A 560 3.67 -0.23 15.91
C ALA A 560 3.23 -0.47 14.46
N ILE A 561 4.14 -0.99 13.63
CA ILE A 561 3.85 -1.49 12.29
C ILE A 561 3.95 -3.00 12.31
N TYR A 562 2.95 -3.67 11.75
CA TYR A 562 2.93 -5.11 11.55
C TYR A 562 3.18 -5.46 10.09
N ASP A 563 4.20 -6.27 9.82
CA ASP A 563 4.43 -6.84 8.49
C ASP A 563 3.69 -8.18 8.36
N VAL A 564 2.71 -8.24 7.45
CA VAL A 564 1.92 -9.45 7.23
C VAL A 564 2.78 -10.56 6.66
N SER A 565 3.53 -10.30 5.58
CA SER A 565 4.38 -11.31 4.94
C SER A 565 5.40 -11.95 5.91
N ALA A 566 6.09 -11.15 6.71
CA ALA A 566 7.12 -11.63 7.63
C ALA A 566 6.56 -12.14 8.97
N ASN A 567 5.31 -11.80 9.31
CA ASN A 567 4.71 -12.00 10.64
C ASN A 567 5.56 -11.35 11.75
N THR A 568 6.00 -10.10 11.54
CA THR A 568 6.87 -9.37 12.47
C THR A 568 6.32 -8.00 12.80
N TRP A 569 6.73 -7.46 13.94
CA TRP A 569 6.38 -6.11 14.37
C TRP A 569 7.63 -5.22 14.52
N SER A 570 7.49 -3.94 14.17
CA SER A 570 8.39 -2.87 14.60
C SER A 570 7.60 -1.87 15.44
N ASN A 571 8.24 -1.25 16.44
CA ASN A 571 7.67 -0.09 17.13
C ASN A 571 7.73 1.14 16.20
N VAL A 572 6.77 2.05 16.36
CA VAL A 572 6.81 3.40 15.76
C VAL A 572 7.49 4.35 16.74
N ALA A 573 8.41 5.18 16.26
CA ALA A 573 9.11 6.16 17.07
C ALA A 573 8.17 7.12 17.83
N VAL A 574 8.69 7.61 18.97
CA VAL A 574 8.11 8.68 19.78
C VAL A 574 9.19 9.74 20.00
N ASP A 575 9.00 10.88 19.34
CA ASP A 575 9.90 12.04 19.27
C ASP A 575 9.17 13.32 19.76
N SER A 576 9.78 14.49 19.56
CA SER A 576 9.20 15.79 19.93
C SER A 576 8.01 16.23 19.06
N ASN A 577 7.88 15.68 17.85
CA ASN A 577 6.85 16.00 16.89
C ASN A 577 5.65 15.05 16.97
N THR A 578 5.79 13.98 17.77
CA THR A 578 4.80 12.93 17.89
C THR A 578 3.48 13.48 18.44
N PRO A 579 2.36 13.30 17.70
CA PRO A 579 0.99 13.48 18.17
C PRO A 579 0.75 13.19 19.66
N SER A 580 0.08 14.13 20.34
CA SER A 580 -0.31 13.95 21.75
C SER A 580 -1.27 12.76 21.93
N ALA A 581 -1.25 12.13 23.11
CA ALA A 581 -1.94 10.86 23.34
C ALA A 581 -3.46 10.94 23.12
N ARG A 582 -4.00 10.12 22.21
CA ARG A 582 -5.38 10.23 21.70
C ARG A 582 -5.96 8.92 21.15
N GLU A 583 -7.27 8.77 21.27
CA GLU A 583 -8.06 7.68 20.67
C GLU A 583 -8.99 8.21 19.56
N GLY A 584 -9.40 7.34 18.62
CA GLY A 584 -10.33 7.71 17.55
C GLY A 584 -9.77 8.75 16.57
N ALA A 585 -8.45 8.81 16.41
CA ALA A 585 -7.82 9.59 15.35
C ALA A 585 -7.88 8.84 14.01
N VAL A 586 -7.76 9.55 12.90
CA VAL A 586 -7.70 8.92 11.57
C VAL A 586 -6.25 8.65 11.18
N ALA A 587 -6.01 7.61 10.38
CA ALA A 587 -4.72 7.35 9.73
C ALA A 587 -4.90 7.11 8.23
N ILE A 588 -4.08 7.76 7.40
CA ILE A 588 -4.06 7.57 5.94
C ILE A 588 -2.62 7.39 5.46
N TRP A 589 -2.37 6.37 4.63
CA TRP A 589 -1.16 6.28 3.80
C TRP A 589 -1.25 7.21 2.59
N THR A 590 -0.27 8.10 2.41
CA THR A 590 -0.20 9.05 1.28
C THR A 590 0.50 8.49 0.04
N GLY A 591 1.01 7.24 0.11
CA GLY A 591 1.98 6.70 -0.84
C GLY A 591 3.44 6.80 -0.34
N SER A 592 3.73 7.69 0.62
CA SER A 592 5.08 7.88 1.19
C SER A 592 5.11 8.07 2.72
N LYS A 593 4.06 8.65 3.31
CA LYS A 593 3.95 8.94 4.76
C LYS A 593 2.57 8.55 5.28
N VAL A 594 2.43 8.37 6.60
CA VAL A 594 1.13 8.20 7.26
C VAL A 594 0.69 9.51 7.89
N LEU A 595 -0.40 10.10 7.39
CA LEU A 595 -1.08 11.20 8.06
C LEU A 595 -1.87 10.66 9.25
N VAL A 596 -1.59 11.15 10.46
CA VAL A 596 -2.46 10.99 11.64
C VAL A 596 -3.04 12.33 12.04
N TRP A 597 -4.37 12.43 12.15
CA TRP A 597 -5.05 13.69 12.50
C TRP A 597 -6.29 13.49 13.38
N GLY A 598 -6.61 14.49 14.20
CA GLY A 598 -7.83 14.52 15.02
C GLY A 598 -7.74 13.62 16.27
N GLY A 599 -8.86 13.05 16.70
CA GLY A 599 -8.96 12.17 17.87
C GLY A 599 -9.29 12.90 19.18
N LEU A 600 -9.39 12.13 20.28
CA LEU A 600 -9.75 12.61 21.63
C LEU A 600 -8.74 12.11 22.66
N ASN A 601 -8.30 12.99 23.56
CA ASN A 601 -7.67 12.55 24.81
C ASN A 601 -8.75 12.24 25.85
N ARG A 602 -8.83 10.98 26.28
CA ARG A 602 -9.89 10.47 27.16
C ARG A 602 -9.82 11.03 28.59
N ALA A 603 -8.64 11.42 29.05
CA ALA A 603 -8.44 11.93 30.42
C ALA A 603 -8.86 13.41 30.54
N SER A 604 -8.60 14.23 29.52
CA SER A 604 -9.02 15.65 29.49
C SER A 604 -10.38 15.88 28.80
N ASN A 605 -10.92 14.87 28.12
CA ASN A 605 -12.05 14.97 27.20
C ASN A 605 -11.86 16.05 26.12
N ALA A 606 -10.62 16.29 25.69
CA ALA A 606 -10.28 17.27 24.66
C ALA A 606 -10.15 16.60 23.29
N VAL A 607 -10.87 17.13 22.28
CA VAL A 607 -10.67 16.74 20.88
C VAL A 607 -9.52 17.52 20.27
N SER A 608 -8.64 16.82 19.55
CA SER A 608 -7.49 17.42 18.86
C SER A 608 -7.93 17.97 17.49
N ALA A 609 -7.39 19.14 17.12
CA ALA A 609 -7.49 19.72 15.76
C ALA A 609 -6.13 19.69 15.03
N ASP A 610 -5.15 19.01 15.62
CA ASP A 610 -3.78 18.85 15.12
C ASP A 610 -3.56 17.45 14.54
N GLY A 611 -2.39 17.28 13.93
CA GLY A 611 -1.93 16.02 13.36
C GLY A 611 -0.44 16.08 13.03
N ALA A 612 0.07 14.99 12.48
CA ALA A 612 1.43 14.87 11.98
C ALA A 612 1.49 13.83 10.86
N LEU A 613 2.49 13.95 10.00
CA LEU A 613 2.91 12.92 9.07
C LEU A 613 4.01 12.07 9.74
N TYR A 614 3.85 10.76 9.72
CA TYR A 614 4.89 9.81 10.09
C TYR A 614 5.57 9.27 8.84
N ASP A 615 6.90 9.30 8.80
CA ASP A 615 7.71 8.74 7.73
C ASP A 615 8.24 7.35 8.14
N PRO A 616 7.77 6.24 7.53
CA PRO A 616 8.23 4.90 7.86
C PRO A 616 9.65 4.58 7.37
N SER A 617 10.23 5.38 6.47
CA SER A 617 11.61 5.20 6.00
C SER A 617 12.63 5.83 6.95
N LEU A 618 12.22 6.90 7.65
CA LEU A 618 13.04 7.63 8.63
C LEU A 618 12.69 7.29 10.10
N ASP A 619 11.59 6.57 10.35
CA ASP A 619 10.99 6.34 11.67
C ASP A 619 10.89 7.63 12.50
N SER A 620 10.24 8.65 11.94
CA SER A 620 10.12 9.98 12.56
C SER A 620 8.83 10.70 12.17
N TRP A 621 8.45 11.70 12.98
CA TRP A 621 7.26 12.52 12.76
C TRP A 621 7.61 13.94 12.33
N SER A 622 6.78 14.51 11.46
CA SER A 622 6.74 15.95 11.14
C SER A 622 5.32 16.48 11.39
N PRO A 623 5.13 17.59 12.11
CA PRO A 623 3.81 18.19 12.29
C PRO A 623 3.21 18.61 10.95
N VAL A 624 1.89 18.69 10.85
CA VAL A 624 1.20 19.29 9.69
C VAL A 624 0.68 20.67 10.02
N ALA A 625 0.46 21.49 9.00
CA ALA A 625 -0.15 22.81 9.13
C ALA A 625 -1.50 22.77 9.88
N ALA A 626 -1.85 23.91 10.47
CA ALA A 626 -3.10 24.06 11.24
C ALA A 626 -4.34 23.82 10.36
N ALA A 627 -5.21 22.91 10.80
CA ALA A 627 -6.40 22.56 10.06
C ALA A 627 -7.44 23.68 10.04
N ASN A 628 -8.09 23.85 8.88
CA ASN A 628 -9.22 24.77 8.70
C ASN A 628 -10.56 24.20 9.21
N ILE A 629 -10.54 23.00 9.79
CA ILE A 629 -11.70 22.32 10.38
C ILE A 629 -11.53 22.14 11.89
N ALA A 630 -12.66 22.21 12.61
CA ALA A 630 -12.68 21.92 14.03
C ALA A 630 -12.24 20.48 14.34
N GLY A 631 -11.50 20.33 15.44
CA GLY A 631 -11.05 19.06 15.97
C GLY A 631 -12.19 18.11 16.31
N ARG A 632 -11.96 16.83 16.06
CA ARG A 632 -13.00 15.79 16.04
C ARG A 632 -12.40 14.41 16.23
N LYS A 633 -13.16 13.50 16.83
CA LYS A 633 -12.84 12.08 16.93
C LYS A 633 -13.73 11.26 15.99
N ASP A 634 -13.21 10.14 15.54
CA ASP A 634 -13.91 9.12 14.77
C ASP A 634 -14.47 9.66 13.44
N ALA A 635 -13.69 10.54 12.82
CA ALA A 635 -13.92 11.00 11.46
C ALA A 635 -13.64 9.87 10.46
N TYR A 636 -14.21 10.00 9.27
CA TYR A 636 -13.86 9.18 8.12
C TYR A 636 -12.76 9.92 7.33
N ALA A 637 -11.84 9.16 6.76
CA ALA A 637 -10.72 9.72 6.02
C ALA A 637 -10.39 8.85 4.81
N VAL A 638 -10.11 9.48 3.66
CA VAL A 638 -9.76 8.78 2.42
C VAL A 638 -8.59 9.46 1.70
N TRP A 639 -7.68 8.65 1.14
CA TRP A 639 -6.67 9.11 0.18
C TRP A 639 -7.26 9.13 -1.23
N THR A 640 -7.06 10.23 -1.95
CA THR A 640 -7.58 10.42 -3.30
C THR A 640 -6.56 10.13 -4.42
N GLY A 641 -5.34 9.73 -4.05
CA GLY A 641 -4.18 9.64 -4.94
C GLY A 641 -3.18 10.78 -4.70
N THR A 642 -3.67 12.00 -4.46
CA THR A 642 -2.82 13.20 -4.27
C THR A 642 -3.04 13.93 -2.94
N ARG A 643 -4.18 13.69 -2.27
CA ARG A 643 -4.62 14.44 -1.08
C ARG A 643 -5.55 13.65 -0.18
N ALA A 644 -5.58 14.03 1.10
CA ALA A 644 -6.43 13.43 2.12
C ALA A 644 -7.72 14.24 2.31
N LEU A 645 -8.87 13.57 2.31
CA LEU A 645 -10.16 14.15 2.68
C LEU A 645 -10.56 13.63 4.05
N ILE A 646 -10.94 14.52 4.97
CA ILE A 646 -11.41 14.18 6.32
C ILE A 646 -12.81 14.78 6.54
N TRP A 647 -13.76 13.96 6.96
CA TRP A 647 -15.16 14.36 7.11
C TRP A 647 -15.88 13.58 8.24
N GLY A 648 -16.98 14.13 8.74
CA GLY A 648 -17.82 13.49 9.75
C GLY A 648 -17.14 13.49 11.12
N GLY A 649 -17.33 12.42 11.88
CA GLY A 649 -16.87 12.33 13.28
C GLY A 649 -17.70 13.20 14.23
N VAL A 650 -17.27 13.26 15.49
CA VAL A 650 -17.96 13.98 16.56
C VAL A 650 -17.02 14.87 17.37
N ASP A 651 -17.59 15.89 18.00
CA ASP A 651 -16.93 16.69 19.02
C ASP A 651 -16.84 15.96 20.39
N ALA A 652 -16.24 16.62 21.38
CA ALA A 652 -16.11 16.10 22.75
C ALA A 652 -17.45 15.89 23.49
N GLY A 653 -18.55 16.46 22.99
CA GLY A 653 -19.91 16.25 23.48
C GLY A 653 -20.66 15.13 22.75
N GLY A 654 -20.04 14.47 21.77
CA GLY A 654 -20.66 13.45 20.93
C GLY A 654 -21.61 14.02 19.86
N LYS A 655 -21.58 15.33 19.62
CA LYS A 655 -22.34 15.97 18.53
C LYS A 655 -21.55 15.83 17.23
N GLU A 656 -22.25 15.53 16.14
CA GLU A 656 -21.67 15.44 14.80
C GLU A 656 -20.94 16.73 14.42
N ALA A 657 -19.71 16.57 13.90
CA ALA A 657 -18.79 17.66 13.66
C ALA A 657 -18.96 18.22 12.24
N VAL A 658 -19.31 19.50 12.15
CA VAL A 658 -19.71 20.15 10.89
C VAL A 658 -18.54 20.28 9.91
N GLY A 659 -18.82 20.08 8.62
CA GLY A 659 -17.90 20.31 7.51
C GLY A 659 -16.86 19.22 7.28
N ALA A 660 -16.01 19.44 6.27
CA ALA A 660 -14.92 18.56 5.86
C ALA A 660 -13.65 19.37 5.53
N GLY A 661 -12.49 18.76 5.75
CA GLY A 661 -11.19 19.35 5.47
C GLY A 661 -10.45 18.55 4.40
N ARG A 662 -9.69 19.25 3.56
CA ARG A 662 -8.86 18.67 2.50
C ARG A 662 -7.41 19.02 2.78
N TYR A 663 -6.57 18.02 3.07
CA TYR A 663 -5.15 18.20 3.32
C TYR A 663 -4.33 17.84 2.08
N GLU A 664 -3.53 18.80 1.61
CA GLU A 664 -2.63 18.71 0.47
C GLU A 664 -1.18 18.54 1.00
N PRO A 665 -0.59 17.33 1.00
CA PRO A 665 0.71 17.12 1.65
C PRO A 665 1.87 17.83 0.95
N GLY A 666 1.82 17.97 -0.37
CA GLY A 666 2.90 18.58 -1.16
C GLY A 666 3.10 20.09 -0.91
N SER A 667 2.12 20.77 -0.30
CA SER A 667 2.24 22.18 0.08
C SER A 667 1.91 22.42 1.56
N ASP A 668 1.92 21.35 2.37
CA ASP A 668 1.46 21.29 3.77
C ASP A 668 0.28 22.24 4.07
N SER A 669 -0.87 22.04 3.40
CA SER A 669 -1.98 23.00 3.50
C SER A 669 -3.36 22.37 3.64
N TRP A 670 -4.25 23.09 4.32
CA TRP A 670 -5.66 22.72 4.49
C TRP A 670 -6.58 23.61 3.68
N LEU A 671 -7.24 23.01 2.69
CA LEU A 671 -8.21 23.64 1.81
C LEU A 671 -9.64 23.26 2.21
N GLY A 672 -10.58 24.18 2.00
CA GLY A 672 -11.96 24.02 2.43
C GLY A 672 -12.75 23.19 1.42
N VAL A 673 -13.53 22.23 1.90
CA VAL A 673 -14.46 21.47 1.04
C VAL A 673 -15.79 22.22 0.91
N THR A 674 -16.30 22.33 -0.31
CA THR A 674 -17.60 22.94 -0.59
C THR A 674 -18.75 22.10 -0.02
N ASN A 675 -19.45 22.63 0.99
CA ASN A 675 -20.61 21.95 1.62
C ASN A 675 -21.93 22.06 0.83
N SER A 676 -21.91 22.69 -0.36
CA SER A 676 -23.07 22.73 -1.26
C SER A 676 -23.43 21.32 -1.74
N SER A 677 -24.70 20.93 -1.56
CA SER A 677 -25.22 19.58 -1.86
C SER A 677 -24.60 18.43 -1.05
N ALA A 678 -23.81 18.74 -0.01
CA ALA A 678 -23.25 17.71 0.87
C ALA A 678 -24.35 16.89 1.56
N PRO A 679 -24.12 15.58 1.79
CA PRO A 679 -25.02 14.78 2.60
C PRO A 679 -25.20 15.36 3.99
N LYS A 680 -26.41 15.28 4.52
CA LYS A 680 -26.65 15.60 5.93
C LYS A 680 -25.84 14.63 6.81
N GLU A 681 -25.13 15.20 7.78
CA GLU A 681 -24.43 14.49 8.85
C GLU A 681 -25.33 13.43 9.51
N ARG A 682 -24.73 12.27 9.76
CA ARG A 682 -25.28 11.06 10.39
C ARG A 682 -24.12 10.09 10.70
N LEU A 683 -24.34 9.10 11.57
CA LEU A 683 -23.37 8.03 11.86
C LEU A 683 -23.62 6.76 11.02
N ASP A 684 -22.70 5.78 11.11
CA ASP A 684 -22.86 4.41 10.58
C ASP A 684 -23.09 4.32 9.06
N TRP A 685 -22.24 5.04 8.33
CA TRP A 685 -22.15 5.01 6.87
C TRP A 685 -21.31 3.84 6.35
N THR A 686 -21.62 3.40 5.14
CA THR A 686 -20.72 2.59 4.31
C THR A 686 -20.15 3.48 3.21
N TRP A 687 -18.86 3.31 2.90
CA TRP A 687 -18.15 4.16 1.96
C TRP A 687 -17.15 3.35 1.11
N GLY A 688 -16.68 3.93 0.01
CA GLY A 688 -15.65 3.33 -0.84
C GLY A 688 -15.14 4.31 -1.90
N TRP A 689 -13.86 4.26 -2.23
CA TRP A 689 -13.28 5.04 -3.32
C TRP A 689 -13.39 4.27 -4.63
N ASP A 690 -14.00 4.88 -5.66
CA ASP A 690 -14.22 4.22 -6.95
C ASP A 690 -13.07 4.37 -7.97
N GLY A 691 -12.00 5.07 -7.57
CA GLY A 691 -10.89 5.49 -8.44
C GLY A 691 -10.99 6.97 -8.83
N SER A 692 -12.21 7.48 -9.01
CA SER A 692 -12.49 8.86 -9.45
C SER A 692 -13.34 9.69 -8.47
N GLY A 693 -13.94 9.05 -7.46
CA GLY A 693 -14.67 9.71 -6.40
C GLY A 693 -14.95 8.83 -5.18
N LEU A 694 -15.31 9.47 -4.06
CA LEU A 694 -15.76 8.81 -2.85
C LEU A 694 -17.26 8.54 -2.93
N LEU A 695 -17.65 7.27 -2.92
CA LEU A 695 -19.02 6.83 -2.74
C LEU A 695 -19.33 6.71 -1.25
N LEU A 696 -20.50 7.21 -0.84
CA LEU A 696 -20.92 7.30 0.54
C LEU A 696 -22.44 7.06 0.65
N ALA A 697 -22.84 6.01 1.38
CA ALA A 697 -24.26 5.63 1.48
C ALA A 697 -24.64 5.04 2.85
N GLY A 698 -25.95 5.01 3.13
CA GLY A 698 -26.49 4.46 4.39
C GLY A 698 -26.61 5.50 5.50
N GLY A 699 -26.38 5.09 6.75
CA GLY A 699 -26.58 5.92 7.95
C GLY A 699 -28.05 6.22 8.24
N ASP A 700 -28.84 5.18 8.52
CA ASP A 700 -30.32 5.24 8.68
C ASP A 700 -31.07 5.85 7.46
N SER A 701 -30.46 5.79 6.27
CA SER A 701 -31.00 6.35 5.02
C SER A 701 -30.80 5.39 3.85
N LYS A 702 -31.52 5.65 2.75
CA LYS A 702 -31.38 4.98 1.44
C LYS A 702 -30.39 5.67 0.49
N GLN A 703 -29.98 6.89 0.84
CA GLN A 703 -29.29 7.77 -0.09
C GLN A 703 -27.84 7.38 -0.30
N LEU A 704 -27.43 7.34 -1.57
CA LEU A 704 -26.05 7.27 -2.03
C LEU A 704 -25.62 8.64 -2.56
N PHE A 705 -24.39 9.02 -2.22
CA PHE A 705 -23.72 10.21 -2.69
C PHE A 705 -22.36 9.85 -3.28
N ARG A 706 -21.93 10.64 -4.26
CA ARG A 706 -20.57 10.63 -4.81
C ARG A 706 -19.94 11.99 -4.57
N TYR A 707 -18.73 12.00 -4.05
CA TYR A 707 -17.87 13.18 -4.04
C TYR A 707 -16.80 13.00 -5.12
N GLN A 708 -16.94 13.77 -6.20
CA GLN A 708 -15.89 14.00 -7.19
C GLN A 708 -15.23 15.34 -6.83
N PRO A 709 -13.93 15.56 -7.07
CA PRO A 709 -13.19 16.64 -6.44
C PRO A 709 -13.92 17.99 -6.54
N ASP A 710 -14.27 18.53 -5.37
CA ASP A 710 -14.97 19.79 -5.13
C ASP A 710 -16.47 19.86 -5.53
N SER A 711 -17.15 18.71 -5.68
CA SER A 711 -18.61 18.67 -5.76
C SER A 711 -19.26 17.41 -5.19
N TRP A 712 -20.42 17.58 -4.55
CA TRP A 712 -21.27 16.48 -4.09
C TRP A 712 -22.40 16.23 -5.09
N GLN A 713 -22.46 15.01 -5.62
CA GLN A 713 -23.54 14.51 -6.44
C GLN A 713 -24.38 13.52 -5.61
N LYS A 714 -25.69 13.74 -5.52
CA LYS A 714 -26.62 12.70 -5.06
C LYS A 714 -26.86 11.71 -6.20
N LEU A 715 -26.73 10.42 -5.92
CA LEU A 715 -27.04 9.32 -6.84
C LEU A 715 -28.41 8.70 -6.51
N ASP A 716 -28.76 7.65 -7.24
CA ASP A 716 -30.03 6.95 -7.06
C ASP A 716 -30.10 6.26 -5.68
N ASP A 717 -31.28 6.36 -5.05
CA ASP A 717 -31.51 5.82 -3.71
C ASP A 717 -31.63 4.28 -3.78
N ALA A 718 -31.03 3.60 -2.80
CA ALA A 718 -31.22 2.17 -2.59
C ALA A 718 -32.70 1.85 -2.27
N SER A 719 -33.09 0.58 -2.36
CA SER A 719 -34.46 0.16 -2.08
C SER A 719 -34.84 0.32 -0.60
N ARG A 720 -33.88 0.30 0.33
CA ARG A 720 -34.11 0.30 1.79
C ARG A 720 -33.10 1.17 2.56
N ASN A 721 -33.47 1.55 3.79
CA ASN A 721 -32.52 2.22 4.68
C ASN A 721 -31.52 1.19 5.20
N ARG A 722 -30.25 1.56 5.26
CA ARG A 722 -29.20 0.71 5.81
C ARG A 722 -28.34 1.50 6.78
N ARG A 723 -28.34 1.08 8.05
CA ARG A 723 -27.43 1.57 9.08
C ARG A 723 -26.47 0.47 9.49
N GLY A 724 -25.16 0.77 9.53
CA GLY A 724 -24.16 -0.23 9.91
C GLY A 724 -24.17 -1.44 8.98
N ALA A 725 -24.39 -1.19 7.69
CA ALA A 725 -24.23 -2.21 6.67
C ALA A 725 -22.75 -2.40 6.36
N PHE A 726 -22.40 -3.64 6.07
CA PHE A 726 -21.10 -3.97 5.53
C PHE A 726 -21.08 -3.60 4.04
N GLY A 727 -19.90 -3.29 3.50
CA GLY A 727 -19.78 -2.98 2.09
C GLY A 727 -18.60 -2.10 1.73
N GLY A 728 -18.66 -1.54 0.54
CA GLY A 728 -17.62 -0.70 -0.05
C GLY A 728 -17.51 -0.92 -1.56
N TRP A 729 -16.49 -0.32 -2.17
CA TRP A 729 -16.19 -0.48 -3.59
C TRP A 729 -15.38 -1.77 -3.84
N THR A 730 -15.87 -2.64 -4.72
CA THR A 730 -15.17 -3.88 -5.12
C THR A 730 -14.04 -3.62 -6.12
N GLY A 731 -14.00 -2.45 -6.74
CA GLY A 731 -13.26 -2.18 -7.98
C GLY A 731 -14.15 -2.14 -9.23
N ALA A 732 -15.37 -2.68 -9.16
CA ALA A 732 -16.35 -2.66 -10.26
C ALA A 732 -17.75 -2.15 -9.84
N GLU A 733 -18.12 -2.33 -8.57
CA GLU A 733 -19.43 -2.00 -8.02
C GLU A 733 -19.33 -1.58 -6.56
N PHE A 734 -20.30 -0.78 -6.09
CA PHE A 734 -20.46 -0.47 -4.67
C PHE A 734 -21.46 -1.43 -4.05
N ILE A 735 -21.05 -2.14 -3.00
CA ILE A 735 -21.82 -3.23 -2.39
C ILE A 735 -22.34 -2.81 -1.02
N PHE A 736 -23.55 -3.27 -0.69
CA PHE A 736 -24.13 -3.28 0.65
C PHE A 736 -24.55 -4.69 1.05
N TRP A 737 -24.15 -5.19 2.22
CA TRP A 737 -24.73 -6.36 2.84
C TRP A 737 -25.20 -6.08 4.28
N GLY A 738 -26.39 -6.57 4.60
CA GLY A 738 -26.95 -6.49 5.94
C GLY A 738 -27.21 -5.06 6.41
N GLY A 739 -26.85 -4.76 7.66
CA GLY A 739 -27.19 -3.52 8.34
C GLY A 739 -28.57 -3.57 9.01
N ARG A 740 -29.06 -2.42 9.47
CA ARG A 740 -30.31 -2.29 10.23
C ARG A 740 -31.27 -1.29 9.59
N ASP A 741 -32.57 -1.60 9.63
CA ASP A 741 -33.68 -0.75 9.16
C ASP A 741 -34.78 -0.70 10.24
N LYS A 742 -34.97 0.48 10.84
CA LYS A 742 -36.01 0.78 11.86
C LYS A 742 -36.06 -0.17 13.07
N GLY A 743 -35.00 -0.93 13.33
CA GLY A 743 -34.96 -1.91 14.40
C GLY A 743 -34.45 -3.27 13.96
N ASN A 744 -34.78 -3.66 12.73
CA ASN A 744 -34.58 -5.00 12.19
C ASN A 744 -33.22 -5.12 11.53
N VAL A 745 -32.46 -6.16 11.86
CA VAL A 745 -31.21 -6.50 11.17
C VAL A 745 -31.56 -7.19 9.85
N LEU A 746 -30.84 -6.87 8.79
CA LEU A 746 -31.11 -7.31 7.43
C LEU A 746 -30.24 -8.51 7.03
N ASN A 747 -30.83 -9.41 6.25
CA ASN A 747 -30.19 -10.57 5.62
C ASN A 747 -30.23 -10.47 4.08
N SER A 748 -30.13 -9.25 3.58
CA SER A 748 -30.19 -8.91 2.16
C SER A 748 -29.07 -7.93 1.83
N GLY A 749 -28.75 -7.82 0.55
CA GLY A 749 -27.78 -6.85 0.06
C GLY A 749 -28.12 -6.35 -1.32
N GLU A 750 -27.51 -5.23 -1.68
CA GLU A 750 -27.75 -4.48 -2.91
C GLU A 750 -26.40 -4.06 -3.51
N ARG A 751 -26.30 -4.12 -4.83
CA ARG A 751 -25.10 -3.77 -5.61
C ARG A 751 -25.40 -2.57 -6.52
N TYR A 752 -24.60 -1.53 -6.44
CA TYR A 752 -24.68 -0.35 -7.30
C TYR A 752 -23.62 -0.43 -8.38
N SER A 753 -24.07 -0.50 -9.62
CA SER A 753 -23.25 -0.68 -10.81
C SER A 753 -22.83 0.65 -11.44
N ALA A 754 -21.75 0.64 -12.24
CA ALA A 754 -21.26 1.81 -12.97
C ALA A 754 -22.28 2.39 -13.98
N SER A 755 -23.34 1.65 -14.34
CA SER A 755 -24.47 2.16 -15.13
C SER A 755 -25.48 2.95 -14.27
N ASN A 756 -25.13 3.29 -13.03
CA ASN A 756 -25.93 3.99 -12.03
C ASN A 756 -27.18 3.27 -11.53
N HIS A 757 -27.28 1.95 -11.70
CA HIS A 757 -28.44 1.16 -11.27
C HIS A 757 -28.12 0.25 -10.08
N TRP A 758 -29.07 0.15 -9.15
CA TRP A 758 -29.10 -0.84 -8.07
C TRP A 758 -29.64 -2.18 -8.58
N GLY A 759 -29.00 -3.28 -8.18
CA GLY A 759 -29.49 -4.64 -8.31
C GLY A 759 -29.41 -5.41 -6.98
N ASP A 760 -30.11 -6.55 -6.90
CA ASP A 760 -30.06 -7.43 -5.73
C ASP A 760 -28.78 -8.29 -5.71
N MET A 761 -28.25 -8.54 -4.52
CA MET A 761 -27.21 -9.56 -4.31
C MET A 761 -27.83 -10.95 -4.11
N ALA A 762 -27.10 -12.00 -4.50
CA ALA A 762 -27.46 -13.35 -4.13
C ALA A 762 -27.52 -13.53 -2.60
N THR A 763 -28.48 -14.31 -2.13
CA THR A 763 -28.64 -14.70 -0.72
C THR A 763 -28.22 -16.15 -0.46
N SER A 764 -28.04 -16.96 -1.51
CA SER A 764 -27.50 -18.32 -1.40
C SER A 764 -26.02 -18.27 -1.04
N GLY A 765 -25.60 -19.10 -0.07
CA GLY A 765 -24.24 -19.09 0.50
C GLY A 765 -23.87 -17.85 1.32
N ALA A 766 -24.77 -16.86 1.41
CA ALA A 766 -24.50 -15.60 2.08
C ALA A 766 -24.39 -15.79 3.61
N PRO A 767 -23.58 -14.98 4.30
CA PRO A 767 -23.39 -15.10 5.74
C PRO A 767 -24.67 -14.72 6.51
N SER A 768 -24.78 -15.17 7.76
CA SER A 768 -25.95 -14.92 8.62
C SER A 768 -26.32 -13.44 8.69
N VAL A 769 -27.61 -13.17 8.97
CA VAL A 769 -28.14 -11.83 9.26
C VAL A 769 -27.17 -11.04 10.15
N ARG A 770 -26.75 -9.84 9.73
CA ARG A 770 -25.73 -9.08 10.46
C ARG A 770 -25.77 -7.58 10.23
N TRP A 771 -25.41 -6.83 11.26
CA TRP A 771 -25.06 -5.40 11.19
C TRP A 771 -23.78 -5.14 11.97
N ALA A 772 -23.04 -4.11 11.57
CA ALA A 772 -21.88 -3.57 12.27
C ALA A 772 -22.29 -2.26 12.99
N PRO A 773 -22.49 -2.27 14.32
CA PRO A 773 -22.66 -1.04 15.09
C PRO A 773 -21.38 -0.20 15.05
N HIS A 774 -21.51 1.12 15.26
CA HIS A 774 -20.36 2.04 15.30
C HIS A 774 -19.24 1.52 16.20
N ARG A 775 -18.07 1.24 15.60
CA ARG A 775 -16.84 0.74 16.27
C ARG A 775 -16.97 -0.60 17.01
N GLU A 776 -18.04 -1.35 16.78
CA GLU A 776 -18.12 -2.71 17.29
C GLU A 776 -17.54 -3.72 16.28
N THR A 777 -17.51 -4.99 16.68
CA THR A 777 -17.02 -6.12 15.86
C THR A 777 -17.79 -6.20 14.54
N GLY A 778 -17.14 -5.85 13.43
CA GLY A 778 -17.77 -5.84 12.11
C GLY A 778 -16.94 -5.04 11.10
N TRP A 779 -16.33 -5.74 10.14
CA TRP A 779 -15.48 -5.13 9.11
C TRP A 779 -15.84 -5.63 7.71
N SER A 780 -15.64 -4.76 6.72
CA SER A 780 -15.61 -5.12 5.32
C SER A 780 -14.41 -4.50 4.63
N ALA A 781 -13.72 -5.27 3.79
CA ALA A 781 -12.51 -4.83 3.10
C ALA A 781 -12.44 -5.46 1.70
N ARG A 782 -11.74 -4.80 0.77
CA ARG A 782 -11.49 -5.33 -0.58
C ARG A 782 -10.34 -6.34 -0.53
N VAL A 783 -10.62 -7.55 -1.01
CA VAL A 783 -9.65 -8.65 -1.12
C VAL A 783 -8.83 -8.49 -2.39
N ARG A 784 -9.53 -8.24 -3.50
CA ARG A 784 -8.99 -8.02 -4.85
C ARG A 784 -10.06 -7.37 -5.73
N ASN A 785 -9.78 -7.19 -7.01
CA ASN A 785 -10.79 -6.67 -7.93
C ASN A 785 -12.04 -7.56 -7.98
N GLY A 786 -13.22 -6.96 -7.81
CA GLY A 786 -14.50 -7.66 -7.76
C GLY A 786 -14.81 -8.41 -6.46
N GLU A 787 -13.92 -8.43 -5.44
CA GLU A 787 -14.13 -9.25 -4.24
C GLU A 787 -13.96 -8.46 -2.93
N LEU A 788 -14.97 -8.58 -2.06
CA LEU A 788 -14.97 -8.04 -0.69
C LEU A 788 -15.05 -9.19 0.32
N ILE A 789 -14.38 -9.03 1.47
CA ILE A 789 -14.56 -9.88 2.65
C ILE A 789 -15.46 -9.18 3.68
N PHE A 790 -16.30 -9.94 4.37
CA PHE A 790 -17.30 -9.51 5.34
C PHE A 790 -17.10 -10.28 6.64
N MET A 791 -16.61 -9.65 7.71
CA MET A 791 -16.20 -10.33 8.93
C MET A 791 -16.92 -9.81 10.17
N GLY A 792 -17.46 -10.71 10.98
CA GLY A 792 -18.12 -10.37 12.24
C GLY A 792 -19.50 -9.71 12.07
N GLY A 793 -19.83 -8.79 12.98
CA GLY A 793 -21.16 -8.19 13.13
C GLY A 793 -21.92 -8.73 14.33
N ARG A 794 -23.15 -8.25 14.52
CA ARG A 794 -24.15 -8.88 15.40
C ARG A 794 -25.37 -9.36 14.61
N PRO A 795 -26.01 -10.47 14.96
CA PRO A 795 -27.24 -10.92 14.29
C PRO A 795 -28.51 -10.25 14.84
N SER A 796 -28.44 -9.62 16.02
CA SER A 796 -29.51 -8.76 16.54
C SER A 796 -28.92 -7.69 17.48
N VAL A 797 -29.77 -6.83 18.03
CA VAL A 797 -29.35 -5.84 19.04
C VAL A 797 -29.00 -6.50 20.39
N ALA A 798 -29.69 -7.59 20.73
CA ALA A 798 -29.55 -8.28 22.01
C ALA A 798 -28.60 -9.49 21.96
N ALA A 799 -28.14 -9.85 20.77
CA ALA A 799 -27.21 -10.96 20.58
C ALA A 799 -25.74 -10.53 20.74
N GLY A 800 -24.89 -11.53 20.98
CA GLY A 800 -23.43 -11.40 20.91
C GLY A 800 -22.94 -11.16 19.49
N PHE A 801 -21.61 -11.19 19.32
CA PHE A 801 -20.97 -11.03 18.03
C PHE A 801 -20.88 -12.34 17.25
N GLU A 802 -20.93 -12.23 15.93
CA GLU A 802 -20.46 -13.26 15.02
C GLU A 802 -18.92 -13.26 15.00
N THR A 803 -18.32 -14.44 14.93
CA THR A 803 -16.87 -14.63 14.75
C THR A 803 -16.50 -15.16 13.37
N ASN A 804 -17.50 -15.33 12.50
CA ASN A 804 -17.40 -15.86 11.14
C ASN A 804 -17.64 -14.76 10.10
N GLY A 805 -17.53 -15.11 8.83
CA GLY A 805 -17.77 -14.19 7.73
C GLY A 805 -18.03 -14.88 6.39
N ALA A 806 -17.85 -14.12 5.32
CA ALA A 806 -17.80 -14.63 3.96
C ALA A 806 -17.02 -13.67 3.04
N THR A 807 -16.48 -14.17 1.93
CA THR A 807 -16.17 -13.31 0.78
C THR A 807 -17.35 -13.26 -0.19
N TYR A 808 -17.50 -12.15 -0.91
CA TYR A 808 -18.47 -11.98 -1.98
C TYR A 808 -17.75 -11.58 -3.26
N ASN A 809 -18.00 -12.32 -4.34
CA ASN A 809 -17.52 -11.99 -5.67
C ASN A 809 -18.65 -11.32 -6.47
N ALA A 810 -18.44 -10.06 -6.83
CA ALA A 810 -19.39 -9.24 -7.57
C ALA A 810 -19.55 -9.69 -9.04
N PHE A 811 -18.53 -10.27 -9.66
CA PHE A 811 -18.61 -10.75 -11.04
C PHE A 811 -19.48 -12.01 -11.17
N THR A 812 -19.36 -12.94 -10.22
CA THR A 812 -20.16 -14.19 -10.20
C THR A 812 -21.45 -14.07 -9.38
N ASN A 813 -21.62 -12.99 -8.61
CA ASN A 813 -22.69 -12.81 -7.63
C ASN A 813 -22.75 -13.98 -6.62
N ALA A 814 -21.59 -14.48 -6.18
CA ALA A 814 -21.49 -15.66 -5.32
C ALA A 814 -20.78 -15.35 -4.00
N TRP A 815 -21.07 -16.17 -2.98
CA TRP A 815 -20.50 -16.08 -1.64
C TRP A 815 -19.63 -17.31 -1.32
N THR A 816 -18.52 -17.08 -0.62
CA THR A 816 -17.67 -18.14 -0.06
C THR A 816 -17.58 -17.95 1.45
N ALA A 817 -17.98 -18.96 2.23
CA ALA A 817 -17.98 -18.85 3.69
C ALA A 817 -16.55 -18.71 4.27
N VAL A 818 -16.38 -17.83 5.25
CA VAL A 818 -15.16 -17.70 6.05
C VAL A 818 -15.42 -18.26 7.45
N PRO A 819 -14.65 -19.28 7.90
CA PRO A 819 -14.88 -19.93 9.18
C PRO A 819 -14.61 -19.01 10.36
N SER A 820 -15.17 -19.35 11.53
CA SER A 820 -14.96 -18.59 12.76
C SER A 820 -13.49 -18.46 13.14
N TRP A 821 -13.07 -17.27 13.59
CA TRP A 821 -11.71 -17.07 14.07
C TRP A 821 -11.43 -17.80 15.41
N PRO A 822 -10.26 -18.47 15.57
CA PRO A 822 -9.99 -19.36 16.69
C PRO A 822 -10.09 -18.75 18.09
N SER A 823 -9.73 -17.48 18.28
CA SER A 823 -9.72 -16.87 19.61
C SER A 823 -11.13 -16.70 20.20
N GLY A 824 -12.15 -16.60 19.33
CA GLY A 824 -13.49 -16.15 19.70
C GLY A 824 -13.55 -14.74 20.32
N HIS A 825 -12.44 -13.99 20.34
CA HIS A 825 -12.40 -12.65 20.93
C HIS A 825 -13.21 -11.68 20.09
N ALA A 826 -13.82 -10.69 20.73
CA ALA A 826 -14.68 -9.76 20.01
C ALA A 826 -13.89 -8.84 19.08
N HIS A 827 -12.67 -8.43 19.44
CA HIS A 827 -11.92 -7.38 18.74
C HIS A 827 -12.74 -6.07 18.56
N SER A 828 -13.73 -5.80 19.43
CA SER A 828 -14.52 -4.56 19.35
C SER A 828 -13.62 -3.36 19.60
N PHE A 829 -13.81 -2.27 18.85
CA PHE A 829 -12.91 -1.10 18.82
C PHE A 829 -11.47 -1.47 18.43
N GLY A 830 -11.24 -2.63 17.80
CA GLY A 830 -9.94 -3.10 17.33
C GLY A 830 -9.68 -2.81 15.85
N VAL A 831 -8.59 -3.35 15.34
CA VAL A 831 -8.21 -3.29 13.92
C VAL A 831 -8.78 -4.51 13.19
N GLY A 832 -9.40 -4.26 12.03
CA GLY A 832 -9.82 -5.30 11.08
C GLY A 832 -9.62 -4.77 9.66
N VAL A 833 -8.61 -5.28 8.96
CA VAL A 833 -8.12 -4.70 7.69
C VAL A 833 -7.59 -5.77 6.76
N PHE A 834 -7.58 -5.53 5.45
CA PHE A 834 -6.95 -6.42 4.47
C PHE A 834 -5.58 -5.90 4.07
N ALA A 835 -4.53 -6.71 4.25
CA ALA A 835 -3.14 -6.37 3.93
C ALA A 835 -2.34 -7.66 3.65
N GLY A 836 -1.35 -7.60 2.76
CA GLY A 836 -0.49 -8.73 2.41
C GLY A 836 -1.21 -9.92 1.77
N GLY A 837 -2.42 -9.72 1.23
CA GLY A 837 -3.29 -10.79 0.77
C GLY A 837 -4.06 -11.52 1.88
N GLU A 838 -4.03 -11.00 3.11
CA GLU A 838 -4.65 -11.59 4.30
C GLU A 838 -5.57 -10.60 5.01
N PHE A 839 -6.63 -11.09 5.68
CA PHE A 839 -7.48 -10.27 6.55
C PHE A 839 -6.96 -10.31 7.99
N VAL A 840 -6.46 -9.19 8.49
CA VAL A 840 -5.79 -9.06 9.79
C VAL A 840 -6.74 -8.50 10.84
N LEU A 841 -6.93 -9.23 11.95
CA LEU A 841 -7.56 -8.77 13.18
C LEU A 841 -6.52 -8.54 14.26
N TRP A 842 -6.58 -7.41 14.97
CA TRP A 842 -5.71 -7.16 16.12
C TRP A 842 -6.35 -6.24 17.17
N GLY A 843 -6.05 -6.49 18.44
CA GLY A 843 -6.39 -5.58 19.54
C GLY A 843 -7.87 -5.62 19.94
N GLY A 844 -8.39 -4.49 20.41
CA GLY A 844 -9.80 -4.36 20.79
C GLY A 844 -10.16 -4.99 22.14
N GLY A 845 -11.30 -4.54 22.69
CA GLY A 845 -11.86 -4.99 23.96
C GLY A 845 -12.96 -6.05 23.78
N SER A 846 -13.57 -6.46 24.89
CA SER A 846 -14.87 -7.13 24.85
C SER A 846 -16.01 -6.09 24.84
N GLN A 847 -17.23 -6.55 24.58
CA GLN A 847 -18.43 -5.73 24.31
C GLN A 847 -18.79 -4.70 25.41
N ALA A 848 -18.22 -4.80 26.60
CA ALA A 848 -18.42 -3.86 27.70
C ALA A 848 -17.28 -2.83 27.80
N ALA A 849 -17.64 -1.54 27.71
CA ALA A 849 -16.72 -0.43 27.91
C ALA A 849 -16.03 -0.53 29.29
N GLY A 850 -14.70 -0.66 29.29
CA GLY A 850 -13.89 -0.79 30.51
C GLY A 850 -13.23 -2.15 30.70
N THR A 851 -13.42 -3.13 29.81
CA THR A 851 -12.55 -4.32 29.77
C THR A 851 -11.16 -3.95 29.24
N SER A 852 -10.12 -4.63 29.74
CA SER A 852 -8.74 -4.40 29.27
C SER A 852 -8.59 -4.96 27.85
N PRO A 853 -8.17 -4.15 26.86
CA PRO A 853 -7.96 -4.62 25.50
C PRO A 853 -6.80 -5.61 25.42
N VAL A 854 -6.88 -6.53 24.46
CA VAL A 854 -5.85 -7.56 24.25
C VAL A 854 -4.71 -7.04 23.37
N ALA A 855 -3.50 -7.57 23.53
CA ALA A 855 -2.35 -7.30 22.67
C ALA A 855 -2.16 -8.37 21.57
N THR A 856 -3.19 -9.18 21.32
CA THR A 856 -3.17 -10.34 20.43
C THR A 856 -4.04 -10.11 19.19
N GLY A 857 -3.84 -10.96 18.19
CA GLY A 857 -4.63 -10.96 16.97
C GLY A 857 -4.50 -12.27 16.20
N GLU A 858 -5.34 -12.41 15.19
CA GLU A 858 -5.28 -13.47 14.19
C GLU A 858 -5.52 -12.91 12.79
N ARG A 859 -4.94 -13.56 11.78
CA ARG A 859 -5.07 -13.20 10.37
C ARG A 859 -5.62 -14.38 9.59
N TYR A 860 -6.53 -14.10 8.66
CA TYR A 860 -7.14 -15.08 7.80
C TYR A 860 -6.53 -15.00 6.41
N LEU A 861 -6.10 -16.16 5.93
CA LEU A 861 -5.65 -16.39 4.57
C LEU A 861 -6.83 -16.92 3.73
N PRO A 862 -7.53 -16.08 2.95
CA PRO A 862 -8.62 -16.51 2.07
C PRO A 862 -8.13 -17.41 0.91
#